data_AF-A0AAV9JA60-F1
#
_entry.id   AF-A0AAV9JA60-F1
#
_cell.length_a   1.000
_cell.length_b   1.000
_cell.length_c   1.000
_cell.angle_alpha   90.00
_cell.angle_beta   90.00
_cell.angle_gamma   90.00
#
_symmetry.space_group_name_H-M   'P 1'
#
loop_
_entity.id
_entity.type
_entity.pdbx_description
1 polymer ?
#
loop_
_entity_poly.entity_id
_entity_poly.type
_entity_poly.pdbx_seq_one_letter_code
_entity_poly.pdbx_strand_id
1 'polypeptide(L)'
;MDSTMELPSARPYSFKFRPESTALLIIDMQRDFLDPNGFGAIQCGNDEIFRSVREIVPKTKRVLEAARSLGMHVFHTREGHKPDLSDLPPAKQLRQRSAPSGHHTLGIGDQGPMGRLLVQGEYGHDIIDELKPVPGEVVIDKPGKGSFWDTTLHRSLLARGITHLLVAGVTTECCVNTTFREASDRGFECCVFADCTSGFDSSFVTKSLDMLCSYDGLFGYVGSSADLLNQTPAQVPTPPSTPPGFRGDLSFTSLRRQYASREIRPVDVVKDVTRRISEYHAKDPAVWTFLQTSETLEQAAIALEDRFRGRPLPPLYGVPFAVKDNIDVAGVPTTAACEAYTYNPTKSATVVDALLDAGALFVGKTNLDQLATGLSGCRSPYGYPRSVFGRDRISGGSSSGSSVAVGAGLVSFALGTDTAGSGRVPAAFNGVVGFKPTKSTLSAQGLVPACKSLDTISVLAPTVGEARSVWFVADQGPDSRDPYAKTQQSLPVWHVNFRGTKNGGFRFGVPPSAALESCTAVYKERFEEAVARLRRAGGTSQQVDWTPFDGGNRLLYDGALLNERVACLGPEFLRDTQDRLHPTISKLFQAALEKNQKPWDVFRDQHLQAEYTRQAALLFRDIDVLLVPTTPYHPTVAEMEADPLALNAKLGDFTHFANVLDLCGMAVPAGMYENEGGEQLPFGVTFVGGSGYDGKVFDIAREFERTA
;
A
#
# COMPACT_ATOMS: atom_id res chain seq x y z
N MET A 1 21.20 10.18 -0.31
CA MET A 1 22.06 10.69 0.77
C MET A 1 21.37 10.37 2.08
N ASP A 2 22.08 9.76 3.00
CA ASP A 2 21.57 9.15 4.22
C ASP A 2 21.65 10.19 5.37
N SER A 3 20.70 11.13 5.43
CA SER A 3 20.74 12.23 6.41
C SER A 3 19.95 11.89 7.67
N THR A 4 20.58 11.13 8.56
CA THR A 4 20.10 10.96 9.94
C THR A 4 20.09 12.30 10.66
N MET A 5 18.96 12.68 11.25
CA MET A 5 18.77 13.87 12.10
C MET A 5 18.88 13.50 13.58
N GLU A 6 19.12 14.51 14.43
CA GLU A 6 19.31 14.31 15.87
C GLU A 6 18.64 15.43 16.68
N LEU A 7 17.92 15.09 17.76
CA LEU A 7 17.43 16.04 18.76
C LEU A 7 18.36 15.99 19.98
N PRO A 8 19.39 16.85 20.05
CA PRO A 8 20.41 16.80 21.09
C PRO A 8 19.87 17.10 22.50
N SER A 9 18.78 17.86 22.62
CA SER A 9 18.19 18.24 23.91
C SER A 9 17.18 17.21 24.43
N ALA A 10 16.96 16.10 23.71
CA ALA A 10 16.03 15.07 24.14
C ALA A 10 16.51 14.38 25.43
N ARG A 11 15.55 14.02 26.29
CA ARG A 11 15.74 13.19 27.48
C ARG A 11 15.16 11.81 27.22
N PRO A 12 15.80 10.73 27.72
CA PRO A 12 16.97 10.71 28.62
C PRO A 12 18.33 11.03 27.95
N TYR A 13 18.42 10.87 26.63
CA TYR A 13 19.58 11.20 25.80
C TYR A 13 19.10 11.58 24.39
N SER A 14 20.03 11.92 23.49
CA SER A 14 19.67 12.44 22.17
C SER A 14 18.85 11.46 21.34
N PHE A 15 17.83 11.96 20.66
CA PHE A 15 16.94 11.16 19.83
C PHE A 15 17.36 11.26 18.36
N LYS A 16 17.66 10.13 17.72
CA LYS A 16 18.13 10.08 16.32
C LYS A 16 17.08 9.44 15.43
N PHE A 17 16.86 9.99 14.25
CA PHE A 17 15.84 9.48 13.33
C PHE A 17 16.16 9.86 11.88
N ARG A 18 15.42 9.27 10.93
CA ARG A 18 15.50 9.61 9.50
C ARG A 18 14.16 10.18 9.03
N PRO A 19 14.12 11.33 8.35
CA PRO A 19 12.87 11.95 7.93
C PRO A 19 11.95 11.02 7.13
N GLU A 20 12.52 10.21 6.24
CA GLU A 20 11.76 9.31 5.36
C GLU A 20 11.05 8.16 6.10
N SER A 21 11.47 7.84 7.33
CA SER A 21 10.85 6.80 8.17
C SER A 21 10.30 7.37 9.48
N THR A 22 10.07 8.68 9.52
CA THR A 22 9.54 9.40 10.69
C THR A 22 8.22 10.07 10.35
N ALA A 23 7.25 9.96 11.25
CA ALA A 23 6.00 10.71 11.14
C ALA A 23 5.85 11.73 12.27
N LEU A 24 5.31 12.90 11.94
CA LEU A 24 4.76 13.82 12.92
C LEU A 24 3.31 13.41 13.21
N LEU A 25 3.02 13.09 14.47
CA LEU A 25 1.68 12.75 14.97
C LEU A 25 1.16 13.91 15.83
N ILE A 26 0.14 14.61 15.32
CA ILE A 26 -0.54 15.73 15.97
C ILE A 26 -1.86 15.24 16.56
N ILE A 27 -1.94 15.23 17.89
CA ILE A 27 -3.03 14.59 18.62
C ILE A 27 -4.07 15.62 19.05
N ASP A 28 -5.29 15.44 18.55
CA ASP A 28 -6.54 16.00 19.07
C ASP A 28 -6.58 17.53 19.12
N MET A 29 -5.91 18.20 18.16
CA MET A 29 -5.94 19.67 18.01
C MET A 29 -7.28 20.16 17.40
N GLN A 30 -8.39 19.66 17.93
CA GLN A 30 -9.75 19.94 17.50
C GLN A 30 -10.31 21.18 18.20
N ARG A 31 -11.29 21.83 17.57
CA ARG A 31 -12.00 22.98 18.15
C ARG A 31 -12.65 22.61 19.49
N ASP A 32 -13.17 21.40 19.61
CA ASP A 32 -13.75 20.89 20.85
C ASP A 32 -12.77 20.95 22.02
N PHE A 33 -11.46 20.83 21.81
CA PHE A 33 -10.47 20.95 22.89
C PHE A 33 -9.85 22.34 23.03
N LEU A 34 -9.90 23.18 21.99
CA LEU A 34 -9.08 24.39 21.89
C LEU A 34 -9.85 25.70 21.69
N ASP A 35 -11.09 25.65 21.20
CA ASP A 35 -11.92 26.83 20.94
C ASP A 35 -12.88 27.08 22.13
N PRO A 36 -13.19 28.35 22.45
CA PRO A 36 -14.21 28.66 23.45
C PRO A 36 -15.54 27.97 23.11
N ASN A 37 -16.26 27.52 24.14
CA ASN A 37 -17.51 26.75 24.03
C ASN A 37 -17.36 25.30 23.52
N GLY A 38 -16.13 24.82 23.33
CA GLY A 38 -15.84 23.41 23.06
C GLY A 38 -15.91 22.54 24.31
N PHE A 39 -15.87 21.23 24.09
CA PHE A 39 -15.79 20.21 25.14
C PHE A 39 -14.73 20.54 26.22
N GLY A 40 -13.49 20.88 25.84
CA GLY A 40 -12.39 21.22 26.73
C GLY A 40 -12.68 22.41 27.64
N ALA A 41 -13.31 23.47 27.11
CA ALA A 41 -13.71 24.63 27.91
C ALA A 41 -14.77 24.25 28.96
N ILE A 42 -15.76 23.46 28.54
CA ILE A 42 -16.83 22.96 29.41
C ILE A 42 -16.25 22.08 30.54
N GLN A 43 -15.29 21.19 30.21
CA GLN A 43 -14.72 20.26 31.18
C GLN A 43 -13.67 20.87 32.10
N CYS A 44 -12.89 21.83 31.62
CA CYS A 44 -11.84 22.46 32.43
C CYS A 44 -12.43 23.30 33.56
N GLY A 45 -13.54 24.02 33.30
CA GLY A 45 -14.19 24.89 34.29
C GLY A 45 -13.35 26.07 34.81
N ASN A 46 -12.14 26.28 34.25
CA ASN A 46 -11.23 27.35 34.58
C ASN A 46 -10.68 27.99 33.28
N ASP A 47 -11.10 29.22 33.02
CA ASP A 47 -10.77 29.97 31.81
C ASP A 47 -9.26 30.22 31.62
N GLU A 48 -8.52 30.46 32.70
CA GLU A 48 -7.08 30.74 32.62
C GLU A 48 -6.31 29.48 32.19
N ILE A 49 -6.62 28.35 32.83
CA ILE A 49 -6.04 27.05 32.47
C ILE A 49 -6.42 26.68 31.03
N PHE A 50 -7.70 26.83 30.66
CA PHE A 50 -8.16 26.54 29.30
C PHE A 50 -7.41 27.36 28.25
N ARG A 51 -7.24 28.68 28.47
CA ARG A 51 -6.49 29.54 27.55
C ARG A 51 -5.03 29.10 27.38
N SER A 52 -4.39 28.64 28.47
CA SER A 52 -3.01 28.16 28.42
C SER A 52 -2.83 26.93 27.51
N VAL A 53 -3.86 26.10 27.33
CA VAL A 53 -3.81 24.93 26.43
C VAL A 53 -3.59 25.36 24.97
N ARG A 54 -4.19 26.47 24.56
CA ARG A 54 -4.06 26.99 23.18
C ARG A 54 -2.70 27.63 22.89
N GLU A 55 -1.90 27.97 23.91
CA GLU A 55 -0.61 28.66 23.73
C GLU A 55 0.43 27.83 22.94
N ILE A 56 0.25 26.51 22.84
CA ILE A 56 1.14 25.64 22.06
C ILE A 56 0.93 25.77 20.54
N VAL A 57 -0.24 26.26 20.08
CA VAL A 57 -0.65 26.25 18.66
C VAL A 57 0.41 26.88 17.73
N PRO A 58 0.97 28.07 18.02
CA PRO A 58 1.98 28.68 17.14
C PRO A 58 3.25 27.83 16.99
N LYS A 59 3.67 27.14 18.05
CA LYS A 59 4.85 26.25 17.99
C LYS A 59 4.53 24.97 17.23
N THR A 60 3.39 24.34 17.51
CA THR A 60 2.93 23.15 16.78
C THR A 60 2.79 23.43 15.28
N LYS A 61 2.32 24.62 14.90
CA LYS A 61 2.25 25.03 13.48
C LYS A 61 3.63 25.08 12.82
N ARG A 62 4.63 25.65 13.49
CA ARG A 62 6.01 25.68 12.97
C ARG A 62 6.60 24.28 12.82
N VAL A 63 6.33 23.38 13.77
CA VAL A 63 6.73 21.97 13.69
C VAL A 63 6.05 21.26 12.52
N LEU A 64 4.76 21.50 12.31
CA LEU A 64 4.00 20.97 11.18
C LEU A 64 4.59 21.44 9.84
N GLU A 65 4.90 22.72 9.71
CA GLU A 65 5.55 23.28 8.51
C GLU A 65 6.96 22.70 8.29
N ALA A 66 7.73 22.53 9.37
CA ALA A 66 9.04 21.89 9.31
C ALA A 66 8.96 20.44 8.84
N ALA A 67 8.08 19.63 9.44
CA ALA A 67 7.86 18.24 9.04
C ALA A 67 7.50 18.12 7.55
N ARG A 68 6.60 18.99 7.06
CA ARG A 68 6.25 19.06 5.63
C ARG A 68 7.46 19.38 4.75
N SER A 69 8.29 20.34 5.15
CA SER A 69 9.48 20.75 4.39
C SER A 69 10.57 19.67 4.35
N LEU A 70 10.65 18.85 5.41
CA LEU A 70 11.56 17.70 5.51
C LEU A 70 11.02 16.45 4.79
N GLY A 71 9.81 16.54 4.21
CA GLY A 71 9.17 15.42 3.53
C GLY A 71 8.68 14.30 4.46
N MET A 72 8.54 14.59 5.76
CA MET A 72 7.99 13.64 6.74
C MET A 72 6.51 13.38 6.47
N HIS A 73 6.04 12.21 6.90
CA HIS A 73 4.61 11.94 6.94
C HIS A 73 3.94 12.70 8.09
N VAL A 74 2.74 13.24 7.86
CA VAL A 74 1.97 13.94 8.88
C VAL A 74 0.66 13.21 9.13
N PHE A 75 0.40 12.96 10.40
CA PHE A 75 -0.81 12.33 10.92
C PHE A 75 -1.47 13.27 11.92
N HIS A 76 -2.76 13.49 11.74
CA HIS A 76 -3.61 14.18 12.68
C HIS A 76 -4.58 13.18 13.30
N THR A 77 -4.87 13.31 14.58
CA THR A 77 -5.92 12.54 15.23
C THR A 77 -7.00 13.45 15.78
N ARG A 78 -8.22 12.93 15.79
CA ARG A 78 -9.40 13.60 16.30
C ARG A 78 -10.15 12.64 17.20
N GLU A 79 -10.30 12.96 18.47
CA GLU A 79 -11.19 12.19 19.34
C GLU A 79 -12.64 12.51 18.99
N GLY A 80 -13.40 11.46 18.67
CA GLY A 80 -14.82 11.59 18.42
C GLY A 80 -15.48 10.29 18.03
N HIS A 81 -16.79 10.29 18.21
CA HIS A 81 -17.66 9.14 18.06
C HIS A 81 -18.46 9.24 16.78
N LYS A 82 -18.88 8.09 16.23
CA LYS A 82 -19.80 8.04 15.10
C LYS A 82 -21.06 8.88 15.37
N PRO A 83 -21.73 9.41 14.32
CA PRO A 83 -22.95 10.21 14.49
C PRO A 83 -24.03 9.52 15.34
N ASP A 84 -24.13 8.20 15.29
CA ASP A 84 -25.08 7.38 16.06
C ASP A 84 -24.58 6.96 17.45
N LEU A 85 -23.34 7.34 17.82
CA LEU A 85 -22.65 6.99 19.07
C LEU A 85 -22.47 5.47 19.27
N SER A 86 -22.56 4.67 18.21
CA SER A 86 -22.44 3.20 18.30
C SER A 86 -21.07 2.71 18.80
N ASP A 87 -20.05 3.55 18.69
CA ASP A 87 -18.68 3.30 19.18
C ASP A 87 -18.38 3.94 20.54
N LEU A 88 -19.36 4.61 21.18
CA LEU A 88 -19.22 5.22 22.50
C LEU A 88 -19.47 4.17 23.59
N PRO A 89 -18.45 3.78 24.40
CA PRO A 89 -18.66 2.81 25.46
C PRO A 89 -19.65 3.34 26.51
N PRO A 90 -20.64 2.54 26.95
CA PRO A 90 -21.62 2.98 27.96
C PRO A 90 -20.96 3.51 29.23
N ALA A 91 -19.82 2.93 29.65
CA ALA A 91 -19.09 3.40 30.81
C ALA A 91 -18.49 4.81 30.64
N LYS A 92 -18.09 5.20 29.42
CA LYS A 92 -17.59 6.55 29.11
C LYS A 92 -18.74 7.57 29.20
N GLN A 93 -19.90 7.20 28.65
CA GLN A 93 -21.11 8.02 28.66
C GLN A 93 -21.69 8.20 30.08
N LEU A 94 -21.84 7.10 30.83
CA LEU A 94 -22.47 7.11 32.16
C LEU A 94 -21.62 7.85 33.20
N ARG A 95 -20.29 7.68 33.19
CA ARG A 95 -19.41 8.34 34.18
C ARG A 95 -19.49 9.87 34.09
N GLN A 96 -19.61 10.43 32.89
CA GLN A 96 -19.73 11.87 32.71
C GLN A 96 -21.07 12.39 33.25
N ARG A 97 -22.16 11.67 33.00
CA ARG A 97 -23.52 12.08 33.43
C ARG A 97 -23.79 11.84 34.92
N SER A 98 -23.18 10.82 35.51
CA SER A 98 -23.50 10.34 36.86
C SER A 98 -22.42 10.68 37.90
N ALA A 99 -21.45 11.52 37.56
CA ALA A 99 -20.40 11.93 38.51
C ALA A 99 -21.01 12.70 39.69
N PRO A 100 -20.87 12.23 40.95
CA PRO A 100 -21.56 12.81 42.12
C PRO A 100 -21.22 14.27 42.42
N SER A 101 -20.04 14.73 41.99
CA SER A 101 -19.53 16.09 42.15
C SER A 101 -19.45 16.86 40.83
N GLY A 102 -20.13 16.38 39.78
CA GLY A 102 -19.78 16.58 38.37
C GLY A 102 -19.58 18.04 37.93
N HIS A 103 -18.39 18.32 37.39
CA HIS A 103 -18.10 19.51 36.57
C HIS A 103 -18.76 19.46 35.17
N HIS A 104 -19.39 18.33 34.82
CA HIS A 104 -19.90 18.01 33.50
C HIS A 104 -21.36 18.47 33.33
N THR A 105 -21.60 19.67 32.79
CA THR A 105 -22.96 20.14 32.46
C THR A 105 -23.47 19.58 31.12
N LEU A 106 -22.56 19.21 30.23
CA LEU A 106 -22.81 18.55 28.94
C LEU A 106 -21.75 17.44 28.73
N GLY A 107 -22.19 16.28 28.24
CA GLY A 107 -21.34 15.14 27.95
C GLY A 107 -21.16 14.88 26.46
N ILE A 108 -20.41 13.82 26.14
CA ILE A 108 -20.22 13.37 24.76
C ILE A 108 -21.58 13.10 24.10
N GLY A 109 -21.75 13.65 22.88
CA GLY A 109 -22.95 13.51 22.07
C GLY A 109 -24.08 14.47 22.40
N ASP A 110 -24.01 15.20 23.53
CA ASP A 110 -24.98 16.25 23.86
C ASP A 110 -24.78 17.47 22.97
N GLN A 111 -25.85 18.24 22.76
CA GLN A 111 -25.82 19.44 21.93
C GLN A 111 -25.05 20.56 22.63
N GLY A 112 -23.91 20.95 22.05
CA GLY A 112 -23.13 22.12 22.44
C GLY A 112 -23.27 23.28 21.43
N PRO A 113 -22.62 24.43 21.72
CA PRO A 113 -22.66 25.61 20.86
C PRO A 113 -21.98 25.43 19.48
N MET A 114 -21.10 24.44 19.34
CA MET A 114 -20.37 24.13 18.10
C MET A 114 -20.87 22.83 17.43
N GLY A 115 -22.07 22.36 17.77
CA GLY A 115 -22.57 21.05 17.35
C GLY A 115 -22.58 20.05 18.50
N ARG A 116 -22.81 18.78 18.19
CA ARG A 116 -22.76 17.71 19.21
C ARG A 116 -21.32 17.45 19.63
N LEU A 117 -21.07 17.46 20.94
CA LEU A 117 -19.71 17.38 21.49
C LEU A 117 -19.03 16.05 21.16
N LEU A 118 -17.82 16.10 20.58
CA LEU A 118 -17.02 14.95 20.18
C LEU A 118 -17.77 13.96 19.27
N VAL A 119 -18.56 14.48 18.33
CA VAL A 119 -19.27 13.70 17.31
C VAL A 119 -18.70 13.99 15.92
N GLN A 120 -18.38 12.93 15.18
CA GLN A 120 -17.82 13.02 13.84
C GLN A 120 -18.75 13.76 12.88
N GLY A 121 -18.17 14.69 12.11
CA GLY A 121 -18.90 15.53 11.15
C GLY A 121 -19.42 16.85 11.72
N GLU A 122 -19.40 17.04 13.04
CA GLU A 122 -19.77 18.29 13.68
C GLU A 122 -18.65 19.33 13.58
N TYR A 123 -19.01 20.63 13.61
CA TYR A 123 -18.04 21.72 13.51
C TYR A 123 -17.00 21.69 14.64
N GLY A 124 -17.43 21.44 15.88
CA GLY A 124 -16.55 21.32 17.05
C GLY A 124 -15.54 20.17 16.94
N HIS A 125 -15.90 19.09 16.25
CA HIS A 125 -15.02 17.93 16.10
C HIS A 125 -13.85 18.17 15.13
N ASP A 126 -13.89 19.20 14.27
CA ASP A 126 -12.85 19.41 13.27
C ASP A 126 -11.56 20.03 13.85
N ILE A 127 -10.45 19.86 13.12
CA ILE A 127 -9.14 20.46 13.47
C ILE A 127 -9.21 21.98 13.31
N ILE A 128 -8.53 22.71 14.20
CA ILE A 128 -8.43 24.18 14.12
C ILE A 128 -7.78 24.64 12.80
N ASP A 129 -8.17 25.81 12.29
CA ASP A 129 -7.73 26.29 10.98
C ASP A 129 -6.20 26.45 10.87
N GLU A 130 -5.55 26.82 11.97
CA GLU A 130 -4.10 27.03 12.03
C GLU A 130 -3.28 25.77 11.75
N LEU A 131 -3.86 24.59 12.02
CA LEU A 131 -3.24 23.27 11.88
C LEU A 131 -3.94 22.40 10.85
N LYS A 132 -4.75 23.00 9.98
CA LYS A 132 -5.57 22.28 9.01
C LYS A 132 -4.75 21.29 8.18
N PRO A 133 -5.22 20.03 8.06
CA PRO A 133 -4.58 19.04 7.20
C PRO A 133 -4.54 19.50 5.75
N VAL A 134 -3.47 19.15 5.03
CA VAL A 134 -3.38 19.33 3.57
C VAL A 134 -3.63 18.00 2.84
N PRO A 135 -4.01 18.02 1.55
CA PRO A 135 -4.16 16.78 0.77
C PRO A 135 -2.95 15.84 0.90
N GLY A 136 -3.22 14.58 1.24
CA GLY A 136 -2.21 13.55 1.48
C GLY A 136 -1.79 13.36 2.94
N GLU A 137 -2.13 14.30 3.83
CA GLU A 137 -2.00 14.08 5.27
C GLU A 137 -3.13 13.20 5.80
N VAL A 138 -2.81 12.41 6.82
CA VAL A 138 -3.73 11.40 7.35
C VAL A 138 -4.52 12.00 8.50
N VAL A 139 -5.83 11.85 8.48
CA VAL A 139 -6.70 12.20 9.61
C VAL A 139 -7.31 10.92 10.17
N ILE A 140 -7.04 10.64 11.43
CA ILE A 140 -7.54 9.46 12.15
C ILE A 140 -8.60 9.91 13.15
N ASP A 141 -9.85 9.56 12.89
CA ASP A 141 -10.92 9.68 13.87
C ASP A 141 -10.85 8.50 14.84
N LYS A 142 -10.83 8.78 16.15
CA LYS A 142 -10.68 7.77 17.20
C LYS A 142 -11.79 7.87 18.26
N PRO A 143 -12.48 6.77 18.59
CA PRO A 143 -13.44 6.75 19.71
C PRO A 143 -12.74 6.62 21.08
N GLY A 144 -11.49 6.14 21.07
CA GLY A 144 -10.65 5.92 22.25
C GLY A 144 -9.73 7.08 22.58
N LYS A 145 -9.16 7.04 23.78
CA LYS A 145 -8.10 7.98 24.21
C LYS A 145 -6.82 7.73 23.41
N GLY A 146 -6.42 6.47 23.30
CA GLY A 146 -5.29 6.05 22.48
C GLY A 146 -5.65 6.00 21.00
N SER A 147 -4.81 6.59 20.16
CA SER A 147 -5.08 6.71 18.72
C SER A 147 -4.96 5.42 17.93
N PHE A 148 -4.52 4.32 18.55
CA PHE A 148 -4.49 2.99 17.95
C PHE A 148 -5.75 2.16 18.25
N TRP A 149 -6.60 2.61 19.18
CA TRP A 149 -7.79 1.87 19.57
C TRP A 149 -8.90 2.04 18.51
N ASP A 150 -9.24 0.93 17.85
CA ASP A 150 -10.28 0.88 16.81
C ASP A 150 -10.04 1.85 15.65
N THR A 151 -8.78 1.99 15.22
CA THR A 151 -8.40 2.88 14.10
C THR A 151 -7.47 2.19 13.10
N THR A 152 -7.27 2.83 11.95
CA THR A 152 -6.29 2.42 10.92
C THR A 152 -4.89 3.01 11.15
N LEU A 153 -4.62 3.69 12.29
CA LEU A 153 -3.34 4.38 12.53
C LEU A 153 -2.15 3.43 12.43
N HIS A 154 -2.21 2.28 13.12
CA HIS A 154 -1.10 1.32 13.14
C HIS A 154 -0.71 0.86 11.74
N ARG A 155 -1.70 0.38 10.98
CA ARG A 155 -1.52 -0.07 9.60
C ARG A 155 -1.04 1.06 8.71
N SER A 156 -1.56 2.27 8.89
CA SER A 156 -1.13 3.44 8.12
C SER A 156 0.34 3.81 8.37
N LEU A 157 0.79 3.79 9.63
CA LEU A 157 2.19 4.00 9.98
C LEU A 157 3.09 2.92 9.36
N LEU A 158 2.75 1.64 9.53
CA LEU A 158 3.51 0.54 8.95
C LEU A 158 3.53 0.58 7.42
N ALA A 159 2.40 0.90 6.80
CA ALA A 159 2.30 1.00 5.35
C ALA A 159 3.23 2.07 4.78
N ARG A 160 3.53 3.11 5.56
CA ARG A 160 4.46 4.19 5.21
C ARG A 160 5.91 3.93 5.67
N GLY A 161 6.19 2.77 6.28
CA GLY A 161 7.53 2.43 6.76
C GLY A 161 7.99 3.30 7.91
N ILE A 162 7.02 3.80 8.69
CA ILE A 162 7.32 4.62 9.85
C ILE A 162 7.91 3.73 10.93
N THR A 163 9.03 4.18 11.48
CA THR A 163 9.73 3.55 12.60
C THR A 163 9.83 4.50 13.78
N HIS A 164 9.76 5.83 13.52
CA HIS A 164 9.87 6.87 14.54
C HIS A 164 8.66 7.80 14.52
N LEU A 165 8.21 8.23 15.69
CA LEU A 165 7.14 9.22 15.85
C LEU A 165 7.63 10.45 16.61
N LEU A 166 7.44 11.61 16.01
CA LEU A 166 7.49 12.90 16.71
C LEU A 166 6.07 13.26 17.12
N VAL A 167 5.82 13.49 18.40
CA VAL A 167 4.47 13.65 18.95
C VAL A 167 4.24 15.07 19.46
N ALA A 168 3.12 15.66 19.05
CA ALA A 168 2.59 16.94 19.52
C ALA A 168 1.07 16.81 19.72
N GLY A 169 0.43 17.74 20.44
CA GLY A 169 -1.02 17.70 20.61
C GLY A 169 -1.52 18.17 21.97
N VAL A 170 -2.79 17.96 22.26
CA VAL A 170 -3.41 18.33 23.54
C VAL A 170 -3.86 17.12 24.34
N THR A 171 -4.16 17.35 25.62
CA THR A 171 -4.45 16.34 26.63
C THR A 171 -3.22 15.45 26.89
N THR A 172 -2.09 16.09 27.25
CA THR A 172 -0.82 15.40 27.54
C THR A 172 -1.01 14.23 28.49
N GLU A 173 -1.77 14.44 29.56
CA GLU A 173 -2.11 13.47 30.61
C GLU A 173 -3.08 12.36 30.19
N CYS A 174 -3.67 12.47 28.99
CA CYS A 174 -4.68 11.56 28.49
C CYS A 174 -4.31 11.01 27.10
N CYS A 175 -4.73 11.65 26.01
CA CYS A 175 -4.65 11.07 24.67
C CYS A 175 -3.22 10.99 24.15
N VAL A 176 -2.40 12.01 24.41
CA VAL A 176 -0.98 12.01 24.02
C VAL A 176 -0.25 10.88 24.73
N ASN A 177 -0.30 10.82 26.06
CA ASN A 177 0.40 9.80 26.85
C ASN A 177 -0.10 8.37 26.57
N THR A 178 -1.43 8.18 26.43
CA THR A 178 -1.99 6.86 26.06
C THR A 178 -1.48 6.41 24.69
N THR A 179 -1.55 7.29 23.69
CA THR A 179 -1.10 6.98 22.32
C THR A 179 0.40 6.73 22.25
N PHE A 180 1.20 7.53 22.95
CA PHE A 180 2.65 7.41 22.98
C PHE A 180 3.09 6.05 23.55
N ARG A 181 2.51 5.64 24.68
CA ARG A 181 2.83 4.35 25.30
C ARG A 181 2.37 3.19 24.42
N GLU A 182 1.19 3.30 23.82
CA GLU A 182 0.71 2.32 22.85
C GLU A 182 1.61 2.21 21.61
N ALA A 183 2.19 3.32 21.14
CA ALA A 183 3.16 3.33 20.04
C ALA A 183 4.46 2.62 20.44
N SER A 184 4.97 2.89 21.64
CA SER A 184 6.16 2.23 22.18
C SER A 184 5.97 0.70 22.31
N ASP A 185 4.84 0.24 22.85
CA ASP A 185 4.51 -1.20 22.91
C ASP A 185 4.42 -1.86 21.51
N ARG A 186 4.15 -1.07 20.47
CA ARG A 186 4.08 -1.50 19.06
C ARG A 186 5.44 -1.41 18.34
N GLY A 187 6.49 -0.96 19.03
CA GLY A 187 7.87 -0.90 18.55
C GLY A 187 8.27 0.40 17.87
N PHE A 188 7.45 1.46 17.92
CA PHE A 188 7.85 2.75 17.38
C PHE A 188 8.76 3.50 18.37
N GLU A 189 9.85 4.08 17.86
CA GLU A 189 10.70 4.98 18.63
C GLU A 189 10.04 6.36 18.70
N CYS A 190 9.68 6.81 19.91
CA CYS A 190 8.80 7.97 20.06
C CYS A 190 9.50 9.11 20.82
N CYS A 191 9.37 10.34 20.30
CA CYS A 191 9.79 11.55 20.99
C CYS A 191 8.65 12.57 21.04
N VAL A 192 8.22 12.95 22.24
CA VAL A 192 7.19 13.97 22.42
C VAL A 192 7.84 15.34 22.57
N PHE A 193 7.33 16.35 21.86
CA PHE A 193 7.78 17.73 22.02
C PHE A 193 7.05 18.38 23.20
N ALA A 194 7.74 18.52 24.33
CA ALA A 194 7.15 19.07 25.55
C ALA A 194 6.51 20.44 25.33
N ASP A 195 7.14 21.29 24.51
CA ASP A 195 6.69 22.65 24.17
C ASP A 195 5.66 22.70 23.03
N CYS A 196 5.25 21.55 22.49
CA CYS A 196 4.12 21.38 21.58
C CYS A 196 3.05 20.46 22.16
N THR A 197 3.02 20.30 23.50
CA THR A 197 1.97 19.57 24.20
C THR A 197 1.41 20.36 25.38
N SER A 198 0.12 20.21 25.65
CA SER A 198 -0.54 20.85 26.80
C SER A 198 -1.78 20.06 27.25
N GLY A 199 -2.30 20.40 28.42
CA GLY A 199 -3.43 19.73 29.05
C GLY A 199 -4.12 20.61 30.08
N PHE A 200 -5.20 20.11 30.67
CA PHE A 200 -6.06 20.91 31.54
C PHE A 200 -5.61 20.89 33.02
N ASP A 201 -4.43 20.31 33.30
CA ASP A 201 -3.75 20.38 34.61
C ASP A 201 -2.23 20.33 34.39
N SER A 202 -1.52 21.41 34.72
CA SER A 202 -0.08 21.55 34.49
C SER A 202 0.78 20.57 35.33
N SER A 203 0.30 20.16 36.51
CA SER A 203 0.94 19.16 37.35
C SER A 203 0.87 17.78 36.68
N PHE A 204 -0.28 17.45 36.09
CA PHE A 204 -0.47 16.19 35.36
C PHE A 204 0.29 16.17 34.04
N VAL A 205 0.35 17.29 33.32
CA VAL A 205 1.18 17.43 32.10
C VAL A 205 2.64 17.12 32.43
N THR A 206 3.20 17.78 33.44
CA THR A 206 4.61 17.60 33.84
C THR A 206 4.91 16.15 34.24
N LYS A 207 4.08 15.58 35.13
CA LYS A 207 4.25 14.19 35.58
C LYS A 207 4.11 13.18 34.44
N SER A 208 3.25 13.46 33.45
CA SER A 208 3.08 12.59 32.29
C SER A 208 4.33 12.59 31.42
N LEU A 209 4.91 13.76 31.14
CA LEU A 209 6.17 13.86 30.39
C LEU A 209 7.33 13.17 31.13
N ASP A 210 7.43 13.36 32.45
CA ASP A 210 8.46 12.70 33.25
C ASP A 210 8.30 11.17 33.24
N MET A 211 7.07 10.67 33.29
CA MET A 211 6.81 9.24 33.16
C MET A 211 7.21 8.70 31.77
N LEU A 212 6.95 9.44 30.69
CA LEU A 212 7.25 9.01 29.31
C LEU A 212 8.75 8.80 29.05
N CYS A 213 9.63 9.56 29.70
CA CYS A 213 11.09 9.41 29.57
C CYS A 213 11.78 8.79 30.79
N SER A 214 11.00 8.24 31.74
CA SER A 214 11.53 7.58 32.94
C SER A 214 12.30 6.30 32.63
N TYR A 215 13.10 5.84 33.61
CA TYR A 215 13.87 4.59 33.55
C TYR A 215 14.73 4.46 32.28
N ASP A 216 15.51 5.51 31.98
CA ASP A 216 16.39 5.58 30.80
C ASP A 216 15.66 5.39 29.46
N GLY A 217 14.42 5.90 29.38
CA GLY A 217 13.65 5.98 28.15
C GLY A 217 12.80 4.74 27.90
N LEU A 218 12.30 4.10 28.96
CA LEU A 218 11.49 2.87 28.89
C LEU A 218 10.32 2.98 27.90
N PHE A 219 9.65 4.13 27.84
CA PHE A 219 8.59 4.38 26.86
C PHE A 219 9.08 5.20 25.65
N GLY A 220 10.17 5.97 25.79
CA GLY A 220 10.69 6.84 24.74
C GLY A 220 11.28 8.13 25.28
N TYR A 221 11.14 9.20 24.51
CA TYR A 221 11.88 10.44 24.70
C TYR A 221 10.96 11.65 24.88
N VAL A 222 11.47 12.65 25.60
CA VAL A 222 10.88 13.99 25.70
C VAL A 222 11.90 14.99 25.16
N GLY A 223 11.54 15.71 24.10
CA GLY A 223 12.39 16.70 23.43
C GLY A 223 11.76 18.09 23.37
N SER A 224 12.48 19.02 22.74
CA SER A 224 11.97 20.35 22.40
C SER A 224 11.87 20.50 20.89
N SER A 225 10.80 21.17 20.43
CA SER A 225 10.61 21.50 19.03
C SER A 225 11.74 22.34 18.43
N ALA A 226 12.47 23.10 19.26
CA ALA A 226 13.56 23.97 18.85
C ALA A 226 14.67 23.20 18.10
N ASP A 227 14.97 21.97 18.53
CA ASP A 227 16.00 21.14 17.89
C ASP A 227 15.66 20.81 16.44
N LEU A 228 14.40 20.45 16.16
CA LEU A 228 13.93 20.18 14.79
C LEU A 228 13.94 21.46 13.94
N LEU A 229 13.44 22.56 14.51
CA LEU A 229 13.32 23.84 13.81
C LEU A 229 14.70 24.42 13.43
N ASN A 230 15.72 24.22 14.26
CA ASN A 230 17.09 24.67 13.98
C ASN A 230 17.76 23.89 12.83
N GLN A 231 17.26 22.69 12.52
CA GLN A 231 17.78 21.83 11.45
C GLN A 231 16.98 21.93 10.16
N THR A 232 15.90 22.71 10.16
CA THR A 232 15.02 22.86 9.00
C THR A 232 15.58 23.96 8.08
N PRO A 233 15.88 23.68 6.79
CA PRO A 233 16.36 24.70 5.88
C PRO A 233 15.37 25.86 5.79
N ALA A 234 15.88 27.10 5.80
CA ALA A 234 15.04 28.26 5.51
C ALA A 234 14.42 28.08 4.10
N GLN A 235 13.10 28.23 3.99
CA GLN A 235 12.44 28.23 2.68
C GLN A 235 13.01 29.36 1.82
N VAL A 236 13.71 29.00 0.75
CA VAL A 236 14.03 29.91 -0.35
C VAL A 236 13.42 29.33 -1.62
N PRO A 237 12.33 29.89 -2.15
CA PRO A 237 12.00 29.73 -3.54
C PRO A 237 12.68 30.86 -4.33
N THR A 238 13.75 30.54 -5.04
CA THR A 238 14.12 31.31 -6.24
C THR A 238 13.97 30.36 -7.41
N PRO A 239 13.09 30.63 -8.39
CA PRO A 239 13.00 29.81 -9.59
C PRO A 239 14.29 29.99 -10.41
N PRO A 240 14.79 28.95 -11.09
CA PRO A 240 15.81 29.12 -12.11
C PRO A 240 15.26 29.98 -13.25
N SER A 241 16.09 30.88 -13.77
CA SER A 241 15.86 31.53 -15.06
C SER A 241 15.88 30.46 -16.17
N THR A 242 14.70 30.23 -16.76
CA THR A 242 14.38 29.31 -17.86
C THR A 242 14.44 27.82 -17.48
N PRO A 243 13.29 27.12 -17.37
CA PRO A 243 13.26 25.69 -17.13
C PRO A 243 13.89 24.92 -18.30
N PRO A 244 14.73 23.89 -18.07
CA PRO A 244 14.94 22.87 -19.08
C PRO A 244 13.60 22.18 -19.39
N GLY A 245 13.33 21.86 -20.66
CA GLY A 245 12.16 21.05 -21.01
C GLY A 245 12.17 19.71 -20.25
N PHE A 246 10.98 19.12 -20.05
CA PHE A 246 10.81 17.84 -19.36
C PHE A 246 11.77 16.78 -19.94
N ARG A 247 12.63 16.21 -19.09
CA ARG A 247 13.68 15.27 -19.50
C ARG A 247 13.25 13.80 -19.52
N GLY A 248 11.94 13.55 -19.39
CA GLY A 248 11.39 12.20 -19.49
C GLY A 248 11.54 11.32 -18.24
N ASP A 249 11.91 11.88 -17.10
CA ASP A 249 11.96 11.12 -15.84
C ASP A 249 10.57 11.06 -15.21
N LEU A 250 9.96 9.87 -15.26
CA LEU A 250 8.61 9.59 -14.76
C LEU A 250 8.59 9.18 -13.28
N SER A 251 9.72 9.23 -12.57
CA SER A 251 9.76 8.88 -11.15
C SER A 251 8.98 9.88 -10.29
N PHE A 252 8.35 9.38 -9.22
CA PHE A 252 7.43 10.18 -8.41
C PHE A 252 8.15 11.36 -7.75
N THR A 253 9.37 11.14 -7.26
CA THR A 253 10.21 12.19 -6.66
C THR A 253 10.56 13.28 -7.66
N SER A 254 10.91 12.89 -8.89
CA SER A 254 11.31 13.83 -9.93
C SER A 254 10.14 14.67 -10.42
N LEU A 255 9.00 14.03 -10.69
CA LEU A 255 7.76 14.71 -11.08
C LEU A 255 7.30 15.68 -9.99
N ARG A 256 7.23 15.23 -8.73
CA ARG A 256 6.80 16.09 -7.61
C ARG A 256 7.70 17.32 -7.44
N ARG A 257 9.02 17.15 -7.54
CA ARG A 257 9.98 18.27 -7.46
C ARG A 257 9.78 19.25 -8.61
N GLN A 258 9.67 18.77 -9.85
CA GLN A 258 9.54 19.62 -11.04
C GLN A 258 8.19 20.35 -11.09
N TYR A 259 7.09 19.71 -10.66
CA TYR A 259 5.79 20.36 -10.51
C TYR A 259 5.79 21.42 -9.39
N ALA A 260 6.39 21.13 -8.24
CA ALA A 260 6.46 22.06 -7.12
C ALA A 260 7.28 23.33 -7.44
N SER A 261 8.36 23.18 -8.21
CA SER A 261 9.21 24.28 -8.70
C SER A 261 8.63 24.98 -9.94
N ARG A 262 7.53 24.47 -10.51
CA ARG A 262 6.91 24.93 -11.77
C ARG A 262 7.87 24.87 -12.98
N GLU A 263 8.83 23.94 -12.93
CA GLU A 263 9.73 23.67 -14.06
C GLU A 263 8.99 23.00 -15.22
N ILE A 264 8.02 22.14 -14.91
CA ILE A 264 7.18 21.43 -15.90
C ILE A 264 5.71 21.51 -15.47
N ARG A 265 4.81 21.22 -16.41
CA ARG A 265 3.37 21.09 -16.19
C ARG A 265 2.90 19.66 -16.45
N PRO A 266 1.80 19.19 -15.84
CA PRO A 266 1.24 17.86 -16.14
C PRO A 266 0.98 17.62 -17.64
N VAL A 267 0.63 18.67 -18.40
CA VAL A 267 0.44 18.57 -19.85
C VAL A 267 1.73 18.22 -20.60
N ASP A 268 2.90 18.67 -20.12
CA ASP A 268 4.20 18.35 -20.74
C ASP A 268 4.52 16.87 -20.57
N VAL A 269 4.17 16.31 -19.40
CA VAL A 269 4.34 14.89 -19.09
C VAL A 269 3.39 14.03 -19.91
N VAL A 270 2.12 14.43 -20.05
CA VAL A 270 1.15 13.75 -20.92
C VAL A 270 1.61 13.70 -22.38
N LYS A 271 2.17 14.80 -22.90
CA LYS A 271 2.70 14.83 -24.28
C LYS A 271 3.85 13.86 -24.46
N ASP A 272 4.77 13.81 -23.49
CA ASP A 272 5.88 12.85 -23.53
C ASP A 272 5.39 11.39 -23.43
N VAL A 273 4.47 11.10 -22.51
CA VAL A 273 3.85 9.77 -22.36
C VAL A 273 3.15 9.33 -23.65
N THR A 274 2.36 10.21 -24.26
CA THR A 274 1.62 9.87 -25.48
C THR A 274 2.57 9.64 -26.66
N ARG A 275 3.65 10.43 -26.76
CA ARG A 275 4.73 10.20 -27.75
C ARG A 275 5.40 8.84 -27.54
N ARG A 276 5.79 8.49 -26.31
CA ARG A 276 6.39 7.19 -25.98
C ARG A 276 5.49 6.03 -26.34
N ILE A 277 4.20 6.13 -26.03
CA ILE A 277 3.21 5.09 -26.34
C ILE A 277 3.11 4.91 -27.86
N SER A 278 3.04 6.00 -28.62
CA SER A 278 3.00 5.94 -30.09
C SER A 278 4.26 5.31 -30.68
N GLU A 279 5.45 5.66 -30.17
CA GLU A 279 6.73 5.08 -30.61
C GLU A 279 6.85 3.59 -30.22
N TYR A 280 6.38 3.22 -29.03
CA TYR A 280 6.45 1.84 -28.53
C TYR A 280 5.43 0.94 -29.21
N HIS A 281 4.29 1.46 -29.66
CA HIS A 281 3.29 0.70 -30.40
C HIS A 281 3.85 0.03 -31.66
N ALA A 282 4.87 0.63 -32.30
CA ALA A 282 5.57 0.03 -33.43
C ALA A 282 6.42 -1.19 -33.04
N LYS A 283 6.80 -1.33 -31.75
CA LYS A 283 7.55 -2.47 -31.21
C LYS A 283 6.63 -3.55 -30.68
N ASP A 284 5.59 -3.14 -29.95
CA ASP A 284 4.62 -4.04 -29.34
C ASP A 284 3.23 -3.37 -29.34
N PRO A 285 2.37 -3.71 -30.32
CA PRO A 285 1.04 -3.14 -30.41
C PRO A 285 0.06 -3.74 -29.38
N ALA A 286 0.43 -4.83 -28.69
CA ALA A 286 -0.48 -5.61 -27.86
C ALA A 286 -0.61 -5.11 -26.41
N VAL A 287 0.15 -4.06 -26.01
CA VAL A 287 0.20 -3.59 -24.62
C VAL A 287 -1.16 -3.09 -24.09
N TRP A 288 -1.99 -2.51 -24.95
CA TRP A 288 -3.20 -1.78 -24.56
C TRP A 288 -4.46 -2.40 -25.17
N THR A 289 -5.55 -2.44 -24.41
CA THR A 289 -6.90 -2.72 -24.94
C THR A 289 -7.70 -1.45 -25.18
N PHE A 290 -7.37 -0.38 -24.44
CA PHE A 290 -7.94 0.95 -24.59
C PHE A 290 -6.89 2.00 -24.22
N LEU A 291 -6.81 3.07 -25.00
CA LEU A 291 -5.99 4.25 -24.72
C LEU A 291 -6.86 5.50 -24.76
N GLN A 292 -6.65 6.40 -23.80
CA GLN A 292 -7.19 7.75 -23.93
C GLN A 292 -6.54 8.46 -25.12
N THR A 293 -7.30 9.34 -25.77
CA THR A 293 -6.72 10.18 -26.82
C THR A 293 -5.76 11.21 -26.20
N SER A 294 -4.78 11.68 -26.97
CA SER A 294 -3.88 12.76 -26.53
C SER A 294 -4.67 13.97 -26.04
N GLU A 295 -5.73 14.34 -26.77
CA GLU A 295 -6.60 15.46 -26.41
C GLU A 295 -7.31 15.24 -25.07
N THR A 296 -7.87 14.05 -24.83
CA THR A 296 -8.53 13.73 -23.56
C THR A 296 -7.54 13.77 -22.38
N LEU A 297 -6.33 13.23 -22.56
CA LEU A 297 -5.31 13.27 -21.51
C LEU A 297 -4.81 14.69 -21.24
N GLU A 298 -4.61 15.49 -22.29
CA GLU A 298 -4.20 16.89 -22.14
C GLU A 298 -5.28 17.71 -21.41
N GLN A 299 -6.57 17.49 -21.72
CA GLN A 299 -7.67 18.12 -21.00
C GLN A 299 -7.75 17.66 -19.54
N ALA A 300 -7.52 16.39 -19.25
CA ALA A 300 -7.45 15.88 -17.88
C ALA A 300 -6.29 16.52 -17.09
N ALA A 301 -5.13 16.70 -17.73
CA ALA A 301 -3.99 17.40 -17.14
C ALA A 301 -4.28 18.88 -16.85
N ILE A 302 -4.94 19.59 -17.78
CA ILE A 302 -5.36 20.99 -17.58
C ILE A 302 -6.38 21.09 -16.43
N ALA A 303 -7.39 20.22 -16.41
CA ALA A 303 -8.40 20.18 -15.35
C ALA A 303 -7.77 19.90 -13.97
N LEU A 304 -6.74 19.05 -13.93
CA LEU A 304 -5.99 18.77 -12.71
C LEU A 304 -5.24 20.02 -12.22
N GLU A 305 -4.60 20.78 -13.13
CA GLU A 305 -3.96 22.06 -12.80
C GLU A 305 -4.96 23.08 -12.24
N ASP A 306 -6.15 23.17 -12.85
CA ASP A 306 -7.21 24.05 -12.37
C ASP A 306 -7.73 23.62 -10.98
N ARG A 307 -7.95 22.31 -10.77
CA ARG A 307 -8.43 21.75 -9.49
C ARG A 307 -7.51 22.08 -8.32
N PHE A 308 -6.19 22.14 -8.56
CA PHE A 308 -5.18 22.38 -7.53
C PHE A 308 -4.48 23.75 -7.63
N ARG A 309 -5.00 24.69 -8.44
CA ARG A 309 -4.46 26.05 -8.52
C ARG A 309 -4.51 26.73 -7.15
N GLY A 310 -3.34 27.13 -6.65
CA GLY A 310 -3.21 27.78 -5.34
C GLY A 310 -3.46 26.86 -4.15
N ARG A 311 -3.53 25.54 -4.36
CA ARG A 311 -3.71 24.52 -3.32
C ARG A 311 -2.45 23.65 -3.19
N PRO A 312 -2.24 22.98 -2.05
CA PRO A 312 -1.19 21.98 -1.93
C PRO A 312 -1.39 20.85 -2.95
N LEU A 313 -0.30 20.43 -3.61
CA LEU A 313 -0.33 19.35 -4.58
C LEU A 313 -0.53 18.00 -3.86
N PRO A 314 -1.46 17.14 -4.32
CA PRO A 314 -1.68 15.83 -3.73
C PRO A 314 -0.52 14.85 -4.03
N PRO A 315 -0.47 13.69 -3.35
CA PRO A 315 0.69 12.79 -3.41
C PRO A 315 1.07 12.26 -4.80
N LEU A 316 0.10 12.07 -5.69
CA LEU A 316 0.30 11.55 -7.06
C LEU A 316 -0.03 12.60 -8.12
N TYR A 317 0.06 13.89 -7.79
CA TYR A 317 -0.26 14.99 -8.71
C TYR A 317 0.47 14.85 -10.04
N GLY A 318 -0.28 14.68 -11.13
CA GLY A 318 0.23 14.61 -12.49
C GLY A 318 1.03 13.34 -12.80
N VAL A 319 0.92 12.30 -11.97
CA VAL A 319 1.62 11.02 -12.19
C VAL A 319 0.80 10.15 -13.15
N PRO A 320 1.32 9.80 -14.34
CA PRO A 320 0.61 8.97 -15.32
C PRO A 320 0.56 7.50 -14.89
N PHE A 321 -0.61 6.87 -14.98
CA PHE A 321 -0.79 5.47 -14.61
C PHE A 321 -1.72 4.70 -15.55
N ALA A 322 -1.51 3.39 -15.60
CA ALA A 322 -2.36 2.46 -16.36
C ALA A 322 -3.18 1.55 -15.43
N VAL A 323 -4.28 1.01 -15.95
CA VAL A 323 -5.15 0.10 -15.21
C VAL A 323 -5.34 -1.18 -16.03
N LYS A 324 -5.20 -2.36 -15.43
CA LYS A 324 -5.52 -3.63 -16.10
C LYS A 324 -6.98 -3.68 -16.51
N ASP A 325 -7.29 -4.21 -17.69
CA ASP A 325 -8.64 -4.16 -18.26
C ASP A 325 -9.69 -5.11 -17.63
N ASN A 326 -9.45 -5.55 -16.40
CA ASN A 326 -10.44 -6.20 -15.53
C ASN A 326 -10.77 -5.33 -14.30
N ILE A 327 -10.28 -4.09 -14.24
CA ILE A 327 -10.57 -3.12 -13.18
C ILE A 327 -11.32 -1.94 -13.81
N ASP A 328 -12.41 -1.54 -13.16
CA ASP A 328 -13.32 -0.52 -13.67
C ASP A 328 -12.75 0.89 -13.59
N VAL A 329 -12.97 1.64 -14.67
CA VAL A 329 -12.73 3.08 -14.77
C VAL A 329 -13.98 3.70 -15.37
N ALA A 330 -14.63 4.64 -14.68
CA ALA A 330 -15.92 5.17 -15.11
C ALA A 330 -15.87 5.71 -16.55
N GLY A 331 -16.85 5.32 -17.37
CA GLY A 331 -16.97 5.77 -18.77
C GLY A 331 -15.99 5.12 -19.76
N VAL A 332 -15.17 4.16 -19.31
CA VAL A 332 -14.23 3.40 -20.16
C VAL A 332 -14.61 1.93 -20.15
N PRO A 333 -14.70 1.25 -21.30
CA PRO A 333 -15.05 -0.17 -21.34
C PRO A 333 -14.17 -1.03 -20.44
N THR A 334 -14.78 -2.00 -19.77
CA THR A 334 -14.09 -3.11 -19.11
C THR A 334 -14.39 -4.38 -19.88
N THR A 335 -13.36 -5.01 -20.44
CA THR A 335 -13.53 -6.21 -21.30
C THR A 335 -12.99 -7.49 -20.65
N ALA A 336 -12.07 -7.37 -19.70
CA ALA A 336 -11.25 -8.47 -19.21
C ALA A 336 -10.59 -9.29 -20.35
N ALA A 337 -10.20 -8.61 -21.44
CA ALA A 337 -9.72 -9.18 -22.70
C ALA A 337 -10.70 -10.19 -23.33
N CYS A 338 -12.00 -9.99 -23.11
CA CYS A 338 -13.09 -10.82 -23.60
C CYS A 338 -14.20 -9.92 -24.16
N GLU A 339 -14.28 -9.79 -25.49
CA GLU A 339 -15.29 -8.93 -26.14
C GLU A 339 -16.72 -9.30 -25.68
N ALA A 340 -16.97 -10.60 -25.54
CA ALA A 340 -18.21 -11.18 -25.03
C ALA A 340 -18.62 -10.69 -23.63
N TYR A 341 -17.67 -10.26 -22.81
CA TYR A 341 -17.87 -9.81 -21.42
C TYR A 341 -17.93 -8.28 -21.29
N THR A 342 -17.80 -7.54 -22.40
CA THR A 342 -17.64 -6.07 -22.36
C THR A 342 -18.83 -5.36 -21.72
N TYR A 343 -18.55 -4.45 -20.80
CA TYR A 343 -19.52 -3.50 -20.27
C TYR A 343 -18.88 -2.12 -20.03
N ASN A 344 -19.72 -1.09 -19.89
CA ASN A 344 -19.30 0.28 -19.58
C ASN A 344 -19.64 0.61 -18.12
N PRO A 345 -18.67 0.57 -17.19
CA PRO A 345 -18.90 0.93 -15.80
C PRO A 345 -19.29 2.42 -15.65
N THR A 346 -20.27 2.68 -14.80
CA THR A 346 -20.69 4.05 -14.42
C THR A 346 -19.93 4.61 -13.22
N LYS A 347 -19.18 3.76 -12.51
CA LYS A 347 -18.32 4.10 -11.37
C LYS A 347 -16.97 3.42 -11.57
N SER A 348 -15.88 4.07 -11.17
CA SER A 348 -14.58 3.41 -11.16
C SER A 348 -14.49 2.44 -9.99
N ALA A 349 -13.49 1.56 -10.03
CA ALA A 349 -13.10 0.80 -8.86
C ALA A 349 -12.65 1.74 -7.73
N THR A 350 -12.92 1.36 -6.47
CA THR A 350 -12.60 2.20 -5.30
C THR A 350 -11.12 2.62 -5.26
N VAL A 351 -10.21 1.72 -5.63
CA VAL A 351 -8.77 2.01 -5.72
C VAL A 351 -8.43 3.00 -6.84
N VAL A 352 -9.18 3.00 -7.95
CA VAL A 352 -8.97 3.93 -9.07
C VAL A 352 -9.40 5.33 -8.66
N ASP A 353 -10.58 5.46 -8.04
CA ASP A 353 -11.06 6.76 -7.53
C ASP A 353 -10.07 7.35 -6.52
N ALA A 354 -9.52 6.53 -5.61
CA ALA A 354 -8.51 6.98 -4.66
C ALA A 354 -7.24 7.54 -5.34
N LEU A 355 -6.76 6.90 -6.42
CA LEU A 355 -5.60 7.37 -7.18
C LEU A 355 -5.91 8.66 -7.95
N LEU A 356 -7.08 8.77 -8.56
CA LEU A 356 -7.52 9.98 -9.28
C LEU A 356 -7.69 11.16 -8.32
N ASP A 357 -8.24 10.94 -7.12
CA ASP A 357 -8.36 11.97 -6.09
C ASP A 357 -7.01 12.40 -5.51
N ALA A 358 -6.02 11.50 -5.49
CA ALA A 358 -4.63 11.83 -5.21
C ALA A 358 -3.90 12.52 -6.38
N GLY A 359 -4.60 12.81 -7.47
CA GLY A 359 -4.12 13.60 -8.61
C GLY A 359 -3.39 12.80 -9.69
N ALA A 360 -3.47 11.46 -9.69
CA ALA A 360 -2.90 10.63 -10.75
C ALA A 360 -3.68 10.82 -12.08
N LEU A 361 -2.99 10.63 -13.21
CA LEU A 361 -3.55 10.77 -14.55
C LEU A 361 -3.73 9.41 -15.21
N PHE A 362 -4.98 8.99 -15.44
CA PHE A 362 -5.30 7.71 -16.05
C PHE A 362 -5.02 7.72 -17.56
N VAL A 363 -4.11 6.84 -18.01
CA VAL A 363 -3.64 6.77 -19.41
C VAL A 363 -4.46 5.81 -20.27
N GLY A 364 -4.80 4.64 -19.75
CA GLY A 364 -5.49 3.61 -20.54
C GLY A 364 -5.65 2.27 -19.84
N LYS A 365 -6.42 1.38 -20.48
CA LYS A 365 -6.63 0.00 -20.05
C LYS A 365 -5.59 -0.90 -20.71
N THR A 366 -4.90 -1.67 -19.89
CA THR A 366 -3.80 -2.56 -20.33
C THR A 366 -4.30 -3.97 -20.59
N ASN A 367 -3.68 -4.60 -21.58
CA ASN A 367 -3.98 -5.97 -21.98
C ASN A 367 -3.63 -6.98 -20.88
N LEU A 368 -4.29 -8.14 -20.93
CA LEU A 368 -4.20 -9.20 -19.94
C LEU A 368 -4.45 -10.57 -20.57
N ASP A 369 -4.00 -11.66 -19.90
CA ASP A 369 -4.57 -12.99 -20.18
C ASP A 369 -6.08 -12.95 -19.90
N GLN A 370 -6.88 -13.38 -20.87
CA GLN A 370 -8.34 -13.27 -20.87
C GLN A 370 -8.96 -13.80 -19.57
N LEU A 371 -9.88 -13.01 -19.01
CA LEU A 371 -10.59 -13.25 -17.76
C LEU A 371 -9.62 -13.50 -16.59
N ALA A 372 -8.45 -12.85 -16.63
CA ALA A 372 -7.35 -13.01 -15.69
C ALA A 372 -6.93 -14.48 -15.46
N THR A 373 -7.01 -15.32 -16.50
CA THR A 373 -6.78 -16.76 -16.41
C THR A 373 -5.49 -17.17 -17.15
N GLY A 374 -4.35 -16.88 -16.54
CA GLY A 374 -3.03 -17.24 -17.08
C GLY A 374 -1.90 -16.51 -16.36
N LEU A 375 -0.68 -16.99 -16.59
CA LEU A 375 0.58 -16.42 -16.13
C LEU A 375 1.52 -16.05 -17.29
N SER A 376 1.00 -16.04 -18.52
CA SER A 376 1.83 -15.98 -19.74
C SER A 376 1.78 -14.64 -20.46
N GLY A 377 0.62 -13.99 -20.51
CA GLY A 377 0.35 -12.87 -21.43
C GLY A 377 -0.01 -13.31 -22.86
N CYS A 378 -0.06 -14.61 -23.13
CA CYS A 378 -0.34 -15.21 -24.45
C CYS A 378 -1.78 -15.67 -24.63
N ARG A 379 -2.72 -15.24 -23.79
CA ARG A 379 -4.13 -15.69 -23.82
C ARG A 379 -5.08 -14.53 -24.04
N SER A 380 -4.75 -13.63 -24.96
CA SER A 380 -5.56 -12.44 -25.26
C SER A 380 -5.89 -12.36 -26.76
N PRO A 381 -7.15 -12.02 -27.13
CA PRO A 381 -7.48 -11.73 -28.52
C PRO A 381 -6.85 -10.42 -29.03
N TYR A 382 -6.32 -9.57 -28.14
CA TYR A 382 -5.64 -8.31 -28.49
C TYR A 382 -4.15 -8.50 -28.82
N GLY A 383 -3.70 -9.75 -29.03
CA GLY A 383 -2.30 -10.10 -29.23
C GLY A 383 -1.54 -10.28 -27.90
N TYR A 384 -0.25 -10.57 -28.02
CA TYR A 384 0.59 -11.05 -26.90
C TYR A 384 1.69 -10.03 -26.58
N PRO A 385 1.55 -9.25 -25.48
CA PRO A 385 2.63 -8.37 -25.05
C PRO A 385 3.92 -9.16 -24.82
N ARG A 386 5.05 -8.59 -25.21
CA ARG A 386 6.39 -9.19 -25.10
C ARG A 386 7.13 -8.66 -23.88
N SER A 387 8.11 -9.41 -23.40
CA SER A 387 9.04 -8.88 -22.39
C SER A 387 9.79 -7.68 -22.96
N VAL A 388 9.98 -6.63 -22.15
CA VAL A 388 10.77 -5.45 -22.56
C VAL A 388 12.26 -5.77 -22.78
N PHE A 389 12.72 -6.96 -22.36
CA PHE A 389 14.12 -7.41 -22.48
C PHE A 389 14.34 -8.47 -23.56
N GLY A 390 13.29 -9.11 -24.08
CA GLY A 390 13.42 -10.19 -25.05
C GLY A 390 12.29 -10.19 -26.06
N ARG A 391 12.63 -10.15 -27.36
CA ARG A 391 11.65 -9.93 -28.45
C ARG A 391 10.65 -11.07 -28.58
N ASP A 392 11.10 -12.29 -28.37
CA ASP A 392 10.29 -13.51 -28.48
C ASP A 392 9.89 -14.07 -27.11
N ARG A 393 10.27 -13.39 -26.03
CA ARG A 393 9.97 -13.81 -24.65
C ARG A 393 8.59 -13.34 -24.24
N ILE A 394 7.88 -14.18 -23.51
CA ILE A 394 6.58 -13.81 -22.96
C ILE A 394 6.73 -12.62 -21.99
N SER A 395 5.74 -11.73 -21.95
CA SER A 395 5.67 -10.68 -20.92
C SER A 395 5.36 -11.24 -19.54
N GLY A 396 4.77 -12.44 -19.46
CA GLY A 396 4.13 -12.94 -18.26
C GLY A 396 2.72 -12.39 -18.12
N GLY A 397 1.95 -12.96 -17.21
CA GLY A 397 0.54 -12.63 -17.06
C GLY A 397 0.01 -12.95 -15.67
N SER A 398 -1.28 -12.73 -15.41
CA SER A 398 -2.25 -12.17 -16.35
C SER A 398 -2.14 -10.64 -16.50
N SER A 399 -1.40 -9.90 -15.66
CA SER A 399 -1.25 -8.44 -15.80
C SER A 399 -0.13 -8.07 -16.81
N SER A 400 -0.24 -8.60 -18.03
CA SER A 400 0.82 -8.52 -19.06
C SER A 400 1.11 -7.08 -19.49
N GLY A 401 0.13 -6.41 -20.09
CA GLY A 401 0.27 -5.04 -20.59
C GLY A 401 0.63 -4.05 -19.47
N SER A 402 0.12 -4.27 -18.25
CA SER A 402 0.42 -3.43 -17.09
C SER A 402 1.92 -3.44 -16.75
N SER A 403 2.56 -4.61 -16.81
CA SER A 403 3.99 -4.72 -16.52
C SER A 403 4.87 -4.22 -17.64
N VAL A 404 4.46 -4.44 -18.90
CA VAL A 404 5.18 -3.90 -20.06
C VAL A 404 5.10 -2.37 -20.08
N ALA A 405 3.93 -1.79 -19.78
CA ALA A 405 3.76 -0.34 -19.75
C ALA A 405 4.68 0.35 -18.72
N VAL A 406 4.88 -0.26 -17.55
CA VAL A 406 5.83 0.24 -16.54
C VAL A 406 7.28 -0.05 -16.95
N GLY A 407 7.59 -1.28 -17.35
CA GLY A 407 8.96 -1.71 -17.71
C GLY A 407 9.54 -0.96 -18.91
N ALA A 408 8.69 -0.55 -19.86
CA ALA A 408 9.07 0.26 -21.01
C ALA A 408 9.04 1.77 -20.73
N GLY A 409 8.69 2.18 -19.51
CA GLY A 409 8.61 3.60 -19.11
C GLY A 409 7.53 4.38 -19.85
N LEU A 410 6.41 3.74 -20.19
CA LEU A 410 5.24 4.37 -20.83
C LEU A 410 4.35 5.07 -19.79
N VAL A 411 4.33 4.54 -18.57
CA VAL A 411 3.63 5.11 -17.42
C VAL A 411 4.49 4.97 -16.17
N SER A 412 4.22 5.76 -15.13
CA SER A 412 5.00 5.73 -13.89
C SER A 412 4.66 4.51 -13.02
N PHE A 413 3.42 4.03 -13.08
CA PHE A 413 2.98 2.79 -12.40
C PHE A 413 1.72 2.23 -13.07
N ALA A 414 1.34 1.00 -12.72
CA ALA A 414 0.10 0.39 -13.17
C ALA A 414 -0.60 -0.41 -12.07
N LEU A 415 -1.93 -0.44 -12.12
CA LEU A 415 -2.72 -1.40 -11.36
C LEU A 415 -2.84 -2.71 -12.15
N GLY A 416 -2.53 -3.81 -11.47
CA GLY A 416 -2.77 -5.17 -11.95
C GLY A 416 -3.70 -5.93 -11.01
N THR A 417 -3.80 -7.23 -11.22
CA THR A 417 -4.43 -8.14 -10.25
C THR A 417 -3.57 -9.37 -10.06
N ASP A 418 -3.72 -10.04 -8.93
CA ASP A 418 -3.03 -11.26 -8.56
C ASP A 418 -3.99 -12.24 -7.90
N THR A 419 -4.09 -13.43 -8.50
CA THR A 419 -4.83 -14.59 -7.98
C THR A 419 -3.87 -15.77 -7.87
N ALA A 420 -3.26 -16.12 -9.01
CA ALA A 420 -2.24 -17.16 -9.14
C ALA A 420 -0.84 -16.58 -8.90
N GLY A 421 -0.50 -15.52 -9.64
CA GLY A 421 0.82 -14.87 -9.61
C GLY A 421 0.87 -13.63 -10.49
N SER A 422 -0.31 -13.11 -10.85
CA SER A 422 -0.48 -12.19 -11.98
C SER A 422 0.03 -10.78 -11.74
N GLY A 423 0.36 -10.43 -10.49
CA GLY A 423 1.07 -9.19 -10.14
C GLY A 423 2.57 -9.39 -10.00
N ARG A 424 3.05 -10.65 -9.95
CA ARG A 424 4.43 -11.03 -9.60
C ARG A 424 5.22 -11.57 -10.79
N VAL A 425 4.68 -12.56 -11.51
CA VAL A 425 5.33 -13.17 -12.68
C VAL A 425 5.65 -12.15 -13.78
N PRO A 426 4.71 -11.33 -14.26
CA PRO A 426 5.04 -10.35 -15.29
C PRO A 426 6.03 -9.29 -14.79
N ALA A 427 5.98 -8.93 -13.50
CA ALA A 427 6.93 -7.99 -12.92
C ALA A 427 8.38 -8.50 -13.01
N ALA A 428 8.60 -9.78 -12.71
CA ALA A 428 9.92 -10.42 -12.84
C ALA A 428 10.43 -10.42 -14.29
N PHE A 429 9.57 -10.72 -15.27
CA PHE A 429 9.97 -10.76 -16.69
C PHE A 429 10.17 -9.38 -17.33
N ASN A 430 9.74 -8.31 -16.69
CA ASN A 430 9.88 -6.95 -17.20
C ASN A 430 10.72 -6.05 -16.30
N GLY A 431 11.44 -6.63 -15.32
CA GLY A 431 12.40 -5.90 -14.50
C GLY A 431 11.76 -4.80 -13.66
N VAL A 432 10.50 -4.98 -13.22
CA VAL A 432 9.77 -4.04 -12.37
C VAL A 432 9.41 -4.68 -11.04
N VAL A 433 8.99 -3.86 -10.07
CA VAL A 433 8.45 -4.32 -8.80
C VAL A 433 6.97 -4.68 -8.97
N GLY A 434 6.57 -5.83 -8.44
CA GLY A 434 5.20 -6.31 -8.41
C GLY A 434 4.73 -6.55 -6.98
N PHE A 435 3.98 -5.62 -6.41
CA PHE A 435 3.45 -5.73 -5.05
C PHE A 435 2.05 -6.35 -5.04
N LYS A 436 1.92 -7.44 -4.28
CA LYS A 436 0.69 -8.14 -3.99
C LYS A 436 0.30 -7.93 -2.52
N PRO A 437 -0.63 -7.03 -2.22
CA PRO A 437 -1.11 -6.82 -0.86
C PRO A 437 -1.67 -8.10 -0.22
N THR A 438 -1.79 -8.12 1.11
CA THR A 438 -2.65 -9.08 1.82
C THR A 438 -4.04 -9.00 1.20
N LYS A 439 -4.58 -10.16 0.80
CA LYS A 439 -5.87 -10.20 0.10
C LYS A 439 -6.96 -9.57 0.95
N SER A 440 -7.91 -8.96 0.26
CA SER A 440 -9.06 -8.28 0.84
C SER A 440 -8.73 -7.08 1.74
N THR A 441 -7.54 -6.50 1.58
CA THR A 441 -7.19 -5.24 2.26
C THR A 441 -7.21 -4.03 1.35
N LEU A 442 -7.05 -4.24 0.03
CA LEU A 442 -7.54 -3.29 -0.97
C LEU A 442 -8.91 -3.74 -1.43
N SER A 443 -9.84 -2.78 -1.58
CA SER A 443 -11.20 -3.04 -2.03
C SER A 443 -11.22 -3.70 -3.41
N ALA A 444 -11.98 -4.79 -3.55
CA ALA A 444 -12.28 -5.43 -4.83
C ALA A 444 -13.54 -4.87 -5.51
N GLN A 445 -14.11 -3.76 -5.02
CA GLN A 445 -15.22 -3.10 -5.72
C GLN A 445 -14.76 -2.58 -7.09
N GLY A 446 -15.52 -2.92 -8.14
CA GLY A 446 -15.16 -2.59 -9.53
C GLY A 446 -14.06 -3.49 -10.12
N LEU A 447 -13.75 -4.63 -9.49
CA LEU A 447 -12.88 -5.66 -10.05
C LEU A 447 -13.74 -6.78 -10.65
N VAL A 448 -13.53 -7.10 -11.93
CA VAL A 448 -14.06 -8.32 -12.55
C VAL A 448 -13.37 -9.54 -11.90
N PRO A 449 -14.13 -10.39 -11.19
CA PRO A 449 -13.55 -11.47 -10.41
C PRO A 449 -13.04 -12.61 -11.30
N ALA A 450 -11.87 -13.14 -10.93
CA ALA A 450 -11.38 -14.44 -11.35
C ALA A 450 -11.71 -15.48 -10.29
N CYS A 451 -11.04 -15.44 -9.13
CA CYS A 451 -11.41 -16.24 -7.95
C CYS A 451 -11.69 -15.24 -6.83
N LYS A 452 -12.95 -14.83 -6.69
CA LYS A 452 -13.36 -13.69 -5.85
C LYS A 452 -12.82 -13.75 -4.40
N SER A 453 -12.68 -14.93 -3.82
CA SER A 453 -12.15 -15.17 -2.47
C SER A 453 -10.62 -15.04 -2.34
N LEU A 454 -9.91 -14.96 -3.47
CA LEU A 454 -8.46 -14.94 -3.60
C LEU A 454 -7.94 -13.67 -4.27
N ASP A 455 -8.74 -13.06 -5.13
CA ASP A 455 -8.32 -11.95 -5.98
C ASP A 455 -7.83 -10.76 -5.16
N THR A 456 -6.69 -10.22 -5.58
CA THR A 456 -6.10 -9.03 -4.99
C THR A 456 -5.72 -8.05 -6.09
N ILE A 457 -6.03 -6.76 -5.93
CA ILE A 457 -5.47 -5.71 -6.79
C ILE A 457 -3.98 -5.56 -6.45
N SER A 458 -3.12 -5.65 -7.46
CA SER A 458 -1.66 -5.54 -7.31
C SER A 458 -1.15 -4.21 -7.86
N VAL A 459 0.02 -3.78 -7.39
CA VAL A 459 0.69 -2.57 -7.86
C VAL A 459 1.97 -2.95 -8.59
N LEU A 460 2.15 -2.41 -9.79
CA LEU A 460 3.35 -2.57 -10.59
C LEU A 460 4.05 -1.22 -10.68
N ALA A 461 5.31 -1.14 -10.26
CA ALA A 461 6.07 0.11 -10.22
C ALA A 461 7.57 -0.12 -10.46
N PRO A 462 8.35 0.91 -10.84
CA PRO A 462 9.79 0.76 -11.09
C PRO A 462 10.59 0.40 -9.85
N THR A 463 10.16 0.85 -8.66
CA THR A 463 10.90 0.65 -7.40
C THR A 463 9.99 0.26 -6.24
N VAL A 464 10.58 -0.32 -5.19
CA VAL A 464 9.86 -0.69 -3.94
C VAL A 464 9.22 0.54 -3.29
N GLY A 465 9.91 1.69 -3.32
CA GLY A 465 9.40 2.94 -2.75
C GLY A 465 8.20 3.53 -3.50
N GLU A 466 8.18 3.43 -4.82
CA GLU A 466 7.06 3.89 -5.64
C GLU A 466 5.84 2.96 -5.51
N ALA A 467 6.07 1.63 -5.48
CA ALA A 467 5.01 0.68 -5.17
C ALA A 467 4.36 0.96 -3.80
N ARG A 468 5.17 1.30 -2.78
CA ARG A 468 4.69 1.69 -1.44
C ARG A 468 3.85 2.96 -1.50
N SER A 469 4.28 3.95 -2.30
CA SER A 469 3.57 5.23 -2.46
C SER A 469 2.19 5.06 -3.11
N VAL A 470 2.07 4.18 -4.12
CA VAL A 470 0.78 3.84 -4.73
C VAL A 470 -0.10 3.06 -3.75
N TRP A 471 0.47 2.05 -3.07
CA TRP A 471 -0.29 1.27 -2.07
C TRP A 471 -0.84 2.17 -0.96
N PHE A 472 -0.06 3.14 -0.49
CA PHE A 472 -0.52 4.11 0.49
C PHE A 472 -1.78 4.86 0.02
N VAL A 473 -1.81 5.31 -1.22
CA VAL A 473 -3.02 5.97 -1.77
C VAL A 473 -4.16 4.98 -1.98
N ALA A 474 -3.88 3.75 -2.42
CA ALA A 474 -4.92 2.76 -2.70
C ALA A 474 -5.59 2.19 -1.44
N ASP A 475 -4.86 2.10 -0.32
CA ASP A 475 -5.36 1.57 0.96
C ASP A 475 -6.21 2.61 1.70
N GLN A 476 -7.49 2.66 1.34
CA GLN A 476 -8.51 3.51 1.96
C GLN A 476 -9.16 2.85 3.20
N GLY A 477 -8.60 1.75 3.71
CA GLY A 477 -9.20 0.93 4.76
C GLY A 477 -10.33 0.00 4.27
N PRO A 478 -11.04 -0.66 5.19
CA PRO A 478 -12.05 -1.66 4.85
C PRO A 478 -13.24 -1.05 4.12
N ASP A 479 -13.57 -1.55 2.93
CA ASP A 479 -14.76 -1.13 2.16
C ASP A 479 -15.97 -1.96 2.57
N SER A 480 -16.97 -1.34 3.19
CA SER A 480 -18.18 -2.01 3.67
C SER A 480 -19.04 -2.64 2.59
N ARG A 481 -18.80 -2.31 1.31
CA ARG A 481 -19.49 -2.91 0.16
C ARG A 481 -18.79 -4.19 -0.32
N ASP A 482 -17.53 -4.40 0.05
CA ASP A 482 -16.77 -5.58 -0.30
C ASP A 482 -16.95 -6.67 0.78
N PRO A 483 -17.64 -7.77 0.47
CA PRO A 483 -17.92 -8.82 1.47
C PRO A 483 -16.67 -9.56 1.94
N TYR A 484 -15.54 -9.44 1.24
CA TYR A 484 -14.28 -10.04 1.66
C TYR A 484 -13.41 -9.09 2.49
N ALA A 485 -13.75 -7.79 2.57
CA ALA A 485 -12.91 -6.78 3.20
C ALA A 485 -12.49 -7.17 4.62
N LYS A 486 -11.18 -7.17 4.86
CA LYS A 486 -10.61 -7.42 6.18
C LYS A 486 -10.60 -6.14 7.01
N THR A 487 -11.01 -6.25 8.26
CA THR A 487 -10.88 -5.18 9.24
C THR A 487 -9.51 -5.20 9.89
N GLN A 488 -9.12 -4.08 10.52
CA GLN A 488 -7.88 -4.02 11.28
C GLN A 488 -7.85 -5.07 12.42
N GLN A 489 -8.98 -5.36 13.08
CA GLN A 489 -9.03 -6.38 14.12
C GLN A 489 -8.82 -7.80 13.62
N SER A 490 -9.08 -8.06 12.33
CA SER A 490 -8.91 -9.38 11.71
C SER A 490 -7.46 -9.69 11.32
N LEU A 491 -6.59 -8.67 11.34
CA LEU A 491 -5.20 -8.80 10.95
C LEU A 491 -4.30 -8.95 12.18
N PRO A 492 -3.20 -9.72 12.09
CA PRO A 492 -2.21 -9.77 13.14
C PRO A 492 -1.66 -8.36 13.44
N VAL A 493 -1.62 -7.99 14.72
CA VAL A 493 -0.81 -6.85 15.15
C VAL A 493 0.65 -7.26 14.98
N TRP A 494 1.42 -6.46 14.25
CA TRP A 494 2.84 -6.73 14.05
C TRP A 494 3.66 -5.53 14.49
N HIS A 495 4.75 -5.80 15.21
CA HIS A 495 5.62 -4.79 15.77
C HIS A 495 6.67 -4.35 14.75
N VAL A 496 7.14 -3.10 14.85
CA VAL A 496 8.32 -2.64 14.11
C VAL A 496 9.55 -3.37 14.67
N ASN A 497 9.84 -4.55 14.11
CA ASN A 497 10.91 -5.45 14.57
C ASN A 497 12.13 -5.43 13.66
N PHE A 498 12.15 -4.58 12.63
CA PHE A 498 13.27 -4.48 11.71
C PHE A 498 14.46 -3.80 12.40
N ARG A 499 15.55 -4.55 12.64
CA ARG A 499 16.73 -4.07 13.38
C ARG A 499 17.85 -3.51 12.48
N GLY A 500 17.54 -3.16 11.24
CA GLY A 500 18.53 -2.59 10.31
C GLY A 500 19.48 -3.62 9.70
N THR A 501 20.56 -3.11 9.09
CA THR A 501 21.60 -3.87 8.38
C THR A 501 22.56 -4.65 9.28
N LYS A 502 22.30 -4.72 10.60
CA LYS A 502 23.11 -5.52 11.53
C LYS A 502 22.86 -7.01 11.26
N ASN A 503 23.91 -7.83 11.29
CA ASN A 503 23.78 -9.29 11.17
C ASN A 503 22.76 -9.83 12.18
N GLY A 504 21.76 -10.58 11.69
CA GLY A 504 20.63 -11.04 12.52
C GLY A 504 19.51 -10.00 12.66
N GLY A 505 19.42 -9.05 11.73
CA GLY A 505 18.41 -8.01 11.72
C GLY A 505 16.99 -8.52 11.44
N PHE A 506 16.89 -9.64 10.72
CA PHE A 506 15.66 -10.38 10.42
C PHE A 506 15.97 -11.85 10.04
N ARG A 507 14.97 -12.72 10.11
CA ARG A 507 15.05 -14.14 9.68
C ARG A 507 14.29 -14.34 8.37
N PHE A 508 14.82 -15.10 7.43
CA PHE A 508 14.09 -15.41 6.20
C PHE A 508 14.10 -16.88 5.85
N GLY A 509 12.99 -17.36 5.33
CA GLY A 509 12.84 -18.72 4.80
C GLY A 509 13.34 -18.80 3.35
N VAL A 510 13.82 -19.98 2.95
CA VAL A 510 14.06 -20.35 1.55
C VAL A 510 13.48 -21.75 1.27
N PRO A 511 13.04 -22.06 0.05
CA PRO A 511 12.59 -23.39 -0.31
C PRO A 511 13.71 -24.44 -0.13
N PRO A 512 13.36 -25.71 0.13
CA PRO A 512 14.31 -26.80 0.09
C PRO A 512 14.78 -27.05 -1.36
N SER A 513 15.94 -27.69 -1.52
CA SER A 513 16.53 -27.97 -2.85
C SER A 513 15.58 -28.71 -3.79
N ALA A 514 14.76 -29.64 -3.27
CA ALA A 514 13.77 -30.39 -4.04
C ALA A 514 12.70 -29.48 -4.68
N ALA A 515 12.26 -28.43 -3.98
CA ALA A 515 11.31 -27.47 -4.55
C ALA A 515 11.96 -26.63 -5.67
N LEU A 516 13.26 -26.34 -5.55
CA LEU A 516 14.01 -25.60 -6.57
C LEU A 516 14.30 -26.44 -7.82
N GLU A 517 14.09 -27.77 -7.80
CA GLU A 517 14.38 -28.63 -8.96
C GLU A 517 13.61 -28.23 -10.23
N SER A 518 12.44 -27.59 -10.10
CA SER A 518 11.66 -27.11 -11.24
C SER A 518 12.29 -25.92 -11.96
N CYS A 519 13.21 -25.20 -11.29
CA CYS A 519 13.97 -24.09 -11.88
C CYS A 519 15.00 -24.59 -12.91
N THR A 520 15.19 -23.79 -13.95
CA THR A 520 16.37 -23.93 -14.82
C THR A 520 17.67 -23.69 -14.03
N ALA A 521 18.80 -24.21 -14.54
CA ALA A 521 20.09 -24.10 -13.86
C ALA A 521 20.46 -22.63 -13.55
N VAL A 522 20.28 -21.73 -14.52
CA VAL A 522 20.58 -20.31 -14.36
C VAL A 522 19.67 -19.63 -13.32
N TYR A 523 18.41 -20.05 -13.20
CA TYR A 523 17.50 -19.54 -12.17
C TYR A 523 17.90 -20.01 -10.76
N LYS A 524 18.42 -21.23 -10.61
CA LYS A 524 18.96 -21.73 -9.34
C LYS A 524 20.17 -20.90 -8.91
N GLU A 525 21.11 -20.68 -9.84
CA GLU A 525 22.31 -19.86 -9.60
C GLU A 525 21.94 -18.43 -9.19
N ARG A 526 21.08 -17.75 -9.95
CA ARG A 526 20.62 -16.39 -9.62
C ARG A 526 19.84 -16.33 -8.30
N PHE A 527 19.11 -17.37 -7.96
CA PHE A 527 18.44 -17.45 -6.67
C PHE A 527 19.44 -17.57 -5.51
N GLU A 528 20.49 -18.37 -5.64
CA GLU A 528 21.55 -18.47 -4.64
C GLU A 528 22.27 -17.12 -4.43
N GLU A 529 22.53 -16.37 -5.50
CA GLU A 529 23.05 -15.01 -5.43
C GLU A 529 22.10 -14.06 -4.68
N ALA A 530 20.79 -14.14 -4.95
CA ALA A 530 19.80 -13.35 -4.24
C ALA A 530 19.74 -13.71 -2.74
N VAL A 531 19.83 -14.98 -2.38
CA VAL A 531 19.94 -15.42 -0.98
C VAL A 531 21.20 -14.86 -0.32
N ALA A 532 22.34 -14.88 -1.02
CA ALA A 532 23.59 -14.28 -0.53
C ALA A 532 23.47 -12.76 -0.34
N ARG A 533 22.83 -12.06 -1.29
CA ARG A 533 22.52 -10.63 -1.20
C ARG A 533 21.65 -10.31 0.01
N LEU A 534 20.61 -11.10 0.28
CA LEU A 534 19.75 -10.87 1.44
C LEU A 534 20.45 -11.17 2.78
N ARG A 535 21.40 -12.11 2.81
CA ARG A 535 22.30 -12.29 3.97
C ARG A 535 23.19 -11.07 4.19
N ARG A 536 23.76 -10.48 3.13
CA ARG A 536 24.54 -9.23 3.21
C ARG A 536 23.71 -8.05 3.71
N ALA A 537 22.40 -8.04 3.44
CA ALA A 537 21.45 -7.06 3.94
C ALA A 537 21.08 -7.23 5.44
N GLY A 538 21.67 -8.21 6.14
CA GLY A 538 21.46 -8.46 7.58
C GLY A 538 20.57 -9.68 7.89
N GLY A 539 20.10 -10.39 6.87
CA GLY A 539 19.17 -11.53 7.02
C GLY A 539 19.85 -12.84 7.45
N THR A 540 19.17 -13.64 8.27
CA THR A 540 19.56 -15.02 8.56
C THR A 540 18.61 -15.99 7.85
N SER A 541 19.14 -16.81 6.94
CA SER A 541 18.34 -17.76 6.15
C SER A 541 18.11 -19.07 6.88
N GLN A 542 16.93 -19.67 6.72
CA GLN A 542 16.66 -21.07 7.06
C GLN A 542 15.85 -21.74 5.95
N GLN A 543 16.08 -23.04 5.72
CA GLN A 543 15.16 -23.81 4.88
C GLN A 543 13.84 -24.01 5.62
N VAL A 544 12.74 -24.02 4.87
CA VAL A 544 11.40 -24.18 5.43
C VAL A 544 10.77 -25.49 4.99
N ASP A 545 9.82 -25.99 5.78
CA ASP A 545 8.91 -27.05 5.33
C ASP A 545 8.08 -26.52 4.15
N TRP A 546 8.21 -27.19 3.00
CA TRP A 546 7.55 -26.77 1.76
C TRP A 546 6.10 -27.29 1.63
N THR A 547 5.69 -28.22 2.50
CA THR A 547 4.38 -28.89 2.48
C THR A 547 3.19 -27.93 2.32
N PRO A 548 3.04 -26.86 3.14
CA PRO A 548 1.90 -25.97 3.00
C PRO A 548 1.89 -25.22 1.65
N PHE A 549 3.06 -24.83 1.14
CA PHE A 549 3.18 -24.06 -0.10
C PHE A 549 2.91 -24.94 -1.33
N ASP A 550 3.46 -26.16 -1.37
CA ASP A 550 3.14 -27.13 -2.41
C ASP A 550 1.64 -27.53 -2.39
N GLY A 551 1.09 -27.77 -1.19
CA GLY A 551 -0.34 -28.01 -1.00
C GLY A 551 -1.20 -26.85 -1.49
N GLY A 552 -0.83 -25.61 -1.15
CA GLY A 552 -1.49 -24.40 -1.62
C GLY A 552 -1.44 -24.22 -3.14
N ASN A 553 -0.31 -24.57 -3.77
CA ASN A 553 -0.18 -24.53 -5.23
C ASN A 553 -1.17 -25.47 -5.93
N ARG A 554 -1.27 -26.72 -5.45
CA ARG A 554 -2.15 -27.75 -6.02
C ARG A 554 -3.63 -27.38 -5.86
N LEU A 555 -4.01 -26.79 -4.74
CA LEU A 555 -5.42 -26.39 -4.50
C LEU A 555 -5.97 -25.42 -5.55
N LEU A 556 -5.13 -24.56 -6.14
CA LEU A 556 -5.61 -23.53 -7.08
C LEU A 556 -6.09 -24.10 -8.42
N TYR A 557 -5.33 -25.01 -9.03
CA TYR A 557 -5.62 -25.53 -10.37
C TYR A 557 -5.98 -27.03 -10.40
N ASP A 558 -5.48 -27.83 -9.46
CA ASP A 558 -5.83 -29.26 -9.37
C ASP A 558 -7.11 -29.48 -8.53
N GLY A 559 -7.35 -28.56 -7.59
CA GLY A 559 -8.49 -28.56 -6.67
C GLY A 559 -9.75 -27.85 -7.18
N ALA A 560 -10.63 -27.52 -6.24
CA ALA A 560 -11.94 -26.91 -6.45
C ALA A 560 -11.90 -25.42 -6.82
N LEU A 561 -10.81 -24.72 -6.50
CA LEU A 561 -10.75 -23.25 -6.62
C LEU A 561 -10.84 -22.76 -8.07
N LEU A 562 -10.51 -23.61 -9.06
CA LEU A 562 -10.78 -23.32 -10.47
C LEU A 562 -12.27 -23.06 -10.73
N ASN A 563 -13.18 -23.74 -10.03
CA ASN A 563 -14.63 -23.54 -10.19
C ASN A 563 -15.11 -22.21 -9.62
N GLU A 564 -14.32 -21.51 -8.82
CA GLU A 564 -14.68 -20.16 -8.41
C GLU A 564 -14.75 -19.22 -9.62
N ARG A 565 -13.92 -19.45 -10.65
CA ARG A 565 -14.01 -18.73 -11.93
C ARG A 565 -15.32 -18.99 -12.65
N VAL A 566 -15.75 -20.25 -12.66
CA VAL A 566 -17.05 -20.66 -13.23
C VAL A 566 -18.20 -20.01 -12.45
N ALA A 567 -18.13 -20.01 -11.12
CA ALA A 567 -19.15 -19.38 -10.26
C ALA A 567 -19.20 -17.86 -10.41
N CYS A 568 -18.04 -17.21 -10.60
CA CYS A 568 -17.92 -15.77 -10.76
C CYS A 568 -18.45 -15.27 -12.11
N LEU A 569 -18.19 -16.02 -13.18
CA LEU A 569 -18.62 -15.67 -14.54
C LEU A 569 -20.05 -16.14 -14.83
N GLY A 570 -20.47 -17.24 -14.21
CA GLY A 570 -21.72 -17.93 -14.48
C GLY A 570 -21.52 -19.06 -15.50
N PRO A 571 -22.01 -20.28 -15.22
CA PRO A 571 -21.91 -21.40 -16.16
C PRO A 571 -22.69 -21.15 -17.47
N GLU A 572 -23.75 -20.33 -17.44
CA GLU A 572 -24.49 -19.90 -18.63
C GLU A 572 -23.60 -19.09 -19.56
N PHE A 573 -22.93 -18.05 -19.04
CA PHE A 573 -22.01 -17.22 -19.82
C PHE A 573 -20.92 -18.07 -20.49
N LEU A 574 -20.31 -19.00 -19.74
CA LEU A 574 -19.25 -19.85 -20.28
C LEU A 574 -19.75 -20.80 -21.38
N ARG A 575 -20.96 -21.38 -21.23
CA ARG A 575 -21.56 -22.22 -22.28
C ARG A 575 -21.92 -21.40 -23.53
N ASP A 576 -22.53 -20.23 -23.33
CA ASP A 576 -23.08 -19.42 -24.43
C ASP A 576 -22.00 -18.66 -25.21
N THR A 577 -20.79 -18.56 -24.66
CA THR A 577 -19.68 -17.79 -25.27
C THR A 577 -18.43 -18.62 -25.55
N GLN A 578 -18.51 -19.94 -25.38
CA GLN A 578 -17.36 -20.86 -25.46
C GLN A 578 -16.54 -20.73 -26.74
N ASP A 579 -17.19 -20.52 -27.88
CA ASP A 579 -16.59 -20.36 -29.22
C ASP A 579 -15.92 -18.99 -29.43
N ARG A 580 -16.24 -18.01 -28.59
CA ARG A 580 -15.67 -16.64 -28.61
C ARG A 580 -14.56 -16.43 -27.58
N LEU A 581 -14.31 -17.42 -26.72
CA LEU A 581 -13.19 -17.39 -25.79
C LEU A 581 -11.87 -17.74 -26.50
N HIS A 582 -10.75 -17.26 -25.96
CA HIS A 582 -9.43 -17.67 -26.41
C HIS A 582 -9.31 -19.20 -26.34
N PRO A 583 -8.74 -19.90 -27.35
CA PRO A 583 -8.79 -21.37 -27.44
C PRO A 583 -8.33 -22.10 -26.17
N THR A 584 -7.23 -21.66 -25.56
CA THR A 584 -6.72 -22.21 -24.28
C THR A 584 -7.69 -22.01 -23.13
N ILE A 585 -8.36 -20.86 -23.07
CA ILE A 585 -9.34 -20.52 -22.02
C ILE A 585 -10.63 -21.32 -22.22
N SER A 586 -11.09 -21.42 -23.46
CA SER A 586 -12.22 -22.26 -23.87
C SER A 586 -12.01 -23.71 -23.44
N LYS A 587 -10.86 -24.30 -23.78
CA LYS A 587 -10.49 -25.67 -23.38
C LYS A 587 -10.43 -25.86 -21.87
N LEU A 588 -9.87 -24.89 -21.14
CA LEU A 588 -9.76 -24.94 -19.68
C LEU A 588 -11.14 -24.92 -19.01
N PHE A 589 -12.03 -24.01 -19.43
CA PHE A 589 -13.37 -23.92 -18.86
C PHE A 589 -14.27 -25.07 -19.28
N GLN A 590 -14.14 -25.57 -20.51
CA GLN A 590 -14.81 -26.79 -20.92
C GLN A 590 -14.43 -27.97 -20.01
N ALA A 591 -13.13 -28.17 -19.77
CA ALA A 591 -12.66 -29.22 -18.87
C ALA A 591 -13.18 -29.03 -17.43
N ALA A 592 -13.30 -27.79 -16.96
CA ALA A 592 -13.88 -27.50 -15.64
C ALA A 592 -15.39 -27.82 -15.58
N LEU A 593 -16.16 -27.48 -16.62
CA LEU A 593 -17.61 -27.76 -16.71
C LEU A 593 -17.91 -29.27 -16.86
N GLU A 594 -17.04 -30.02 -17.53
CA GLU A 594 -17.18 -31.47 -17.74
C GLU A 594 -16.67 -32.28 -16.54
N LYS A 595 -15.85 -31.69 -15.67
CA LYS A 595 -15.32 -32.35 -14.47
C LYS A 595 -16.49 -32.71 -13.55
N ASN A 596 -16.68 -34.01 -13.29
CA ASN A 596 -17.71 -34.52 -12.36
C ASN A 596 -17.30 -34.32 -10.89
N GLN A 597 -17.00 -33.07 -10.53
CA GLN A 597 -16.61 -32.68 -9.18
C GLN A 597 -17.81 -32.71 -8.25
N LYS A 598 -17.65 -33.30 -7.07
CA LYS A 598 -18.71 -33.44 -6.09
C LYS A 598 -18.65 -32.29 -5.09
N PRO A 599 -19.81 -31.87 -4.52
CA PRO A 599 -19.82 -30.79 -3.53
C PRO A 599 -18.87 -31.03 -2.35
N TRP A 600 -18.72 -32.28 -1.90
CA TRP A 600 -17.80 -32.62 -0.82
C TRP A 600 -16.31 -32.48 -1.19
N ASP A 601 -15.94 -32.48 -2.48
CA ASP A 601 -14.57 -32.18 -2.90
C ASP A 601 -14.23 -30.71 -2.59
N VAL A 602 -15.20 -29.80 -2.74
CA VAL A 602 -15.04 -28.38 -2.39
C VAL A 602 -14.79 -28.22 -0.88
N PHE A 603 -15.59 -28.87 -0.05
CA PHE A 603 -15.41 -28.82 1.40
C PHE A 603 -14.11 -29.49 1.86
N ARG A 604 -13.69 -30.59 1.22
CA ARG A 604 -12.39 -31.22 1.48
C ARG A 604 -11.23 -30.27 1.16
N ASP A 605 -11.30 -29.59 0.01
CA ASP A 605 -10.28 -28.64 -0.40
C ASP A 605 -10.26 -27.40 0.51
N GLN A 606 -11.41 -26.96 1.02
CA GLN A 606 -11.48 -25.91 2.05
C GLN A 606 -10.84 -26.34 3.37
N HIS A 607 -11.03 -27.60 3.80
CA HIS A 607 -10.35 -28.12 4.99
C HIS A 607 -8.83 -28.15 4.81
N LEU A 608 -8.35 -28.61 3.64
CA LEU A 608 -6.92 -28.59 3.30
C LEU A 608 -6.38 -27.15 3.23
N GLN A 609 -7.14 -26.23 2.65
CA GLN A 609 -6.76 -24.81 2.61
C GLN A 609 -6.60 -24.25 4.02
N ALA A 610 -7.53 -24.54 4.93
CA ALA A 610 -7.45 -24.10 6.33
C ALA A 610 -6.24 -24.70 7.05
N GLU A 611 -5.95 -25.99 6.82
CA GLU A 611 -4.79 -26.68 7.36
C GLU A 611 -3.48 -26.04 6.89
N TYR A 612 -3.28 -25.90 5.57
CA TYR A 612 -2.06 -25.32 5.00
C TYR A 612 -1.91 -23.83 5.37
N THR A 613 -3.02 -23.08 5.45
CA THR A 613 -2.99 -21.68 5.91
C THR A 613 -2.50 -21.62 7.36
N ARG A 614 -2.98 -22.53 8.22
CA ARG A 614 -2.52 -22.60 9.62
C ARG A 614 -1.05 -22.97 9.72
N GLN A 615 -0.59 -23.95 8.94
CA GLN A 615 0.81 -24.36 8.89
C GLN A 615 1.72 -23.20 8.43
N ALA A 616 1.35 -22.50 7.36
CA ALA A 616 2.08 -21.32 6.88
C ALA A 616 2.12 -20.22 7.95
N ALA A 617 0.99 -19.93 8.62
CA ALA A 617 0.92 -18.94 9.68
C ALA A 617 1.80 -19.29 10.90
N LEU A 618 1.96 -20.58 11.24
CA LEU A 618 2.88 -21.03 12.28
C LEU A 618 4.34 -20.83 11.86
N LEU A 619 4.67 -21.13 10.61
CA LEU A 619 6.00 -20.95 10.04
C LEU A 619 6.45 -19.48 10.04
N PHE A 620 5.54 -18.53 9.75
CA PHE A 620 5.81 -17.08 9.87
C PHE A 620 6.00 -16.56 11.31
N ARG A 621 5.92 -17.42 12.34
CA ARG A 621 6.42 -17.10 13.69
C ARG A 621 7.94 -17.23 13.78
N ASP A 622 8.52 -18.07 12.93
CA ASP A 622 9.95 -18.39 12.91
C ASP A 622 10.73 -17.66 11.81
N ILE A 623 10.04 -17.07 10.84
CA ILE A 623 10.65 -16.22 9.81
C ILE A 623 9.87 -14.92 9.67
N ASP A 624 10.58 -13.89 9.22
CA ASP A 624 10.01 -12.60 8.88
C ASP A 624 9.45 -12.59 7.45
N VAL A 625 10.16 -13.23 6.52
CA VAL A 625 9.78 -13.32 5.11
C VAL A 625 10.25 -14.63 4.51
N LEU A 626 9.51 -15.19 3.55
CA LEU A 626 9.95 -16.30 2.72
C LEU A 626 10.46 -15.71 1.38
N LEU A 627 11.71 -16.00 1.02
CA LEU A 627 12.27 -15.61 -0.27
C LEU A 627 12.17 -16.79 -1.25
N VAL A 628 11.55 -16.58 -2.41
CA VAL A 628 11.43 -17.59 -3.48
C VAL A 628 11.86 -17.01 -4.83
N PRO A 629 12.31 -17.82 -5.80
CA PRO A 629 12.30 -17.38 -7.20
C PRO A 629 10.87 -16.95 -7.56
N THR A 630 10.67 -15.85 -8.28
CA THR A 630 9.31 -15.45 -8.65
C THR A 630 8.65 -16.47 -9.58
N THR A 631 9.44 -17.14 -10.40
CA THR A 631 9.02 -18.16 -11.38
C THR A 631 10.23 -19.03 -11.76
N PRO A 632 10.08 -20.28 -12.20
CA PRO A 632 11.24 -21.17 -12.40
C PRO A 632 12.07 -20.94 -13.68
N TYR A 633 11.55 -20.20 -14.66
CA TYR A 633 12.14 -20.01 -16.00
C TYR A 633 11.41 -18.91 -16.78
N HIS A 634 11.94 -18.50 -17.94
CA HIS A 634 11.32 -17.50 -18.82
C HIS A 634 11.11 -18.05 -20.24
N PRO A 635 9.94 -18.59 -20.58
CA PRO A 635 9.71 -19.18 -21.90
C PRO A 635 9.62 -18.14 -23.01
N THR A 636 9.88 -18.59 -24.23
CA THR A 636 9.49 -17.91 -25.46
C THR A 636 7.99 -18.08 -25.70
N VAL A 637 7.45 -17.24 -26.57
CA VAL A 637 6.05 -17.30 -26.99
C VAL A 637 5.77 -18.59 -27.76
N ALA A 638 6.69 -18.99 -28.64
CA ALA A 638 6.55 -20.23 -29.41
C ALA A 638 6.50 -21.47 -28.51
N GLU A 639 7.34 -21.53 -27.47
CA GLU A 639 7.28 -22.59 -26.46
C GLU A 639 5.92 -22.57 -25.74
N MET A 640 5.46 -21.38 -25.33
CA MET A 640 4.16 -21.23 -24.65
C MET A 640 2.98 -21.62 -25.53
N GLU A 641 3.02 -21.35 -26.83
CA GLU A 641 1.98 -21.79 -27.77
C GLU A 641 1.99 -23.30 -28.00
N ALA A 642 3.18 -23.93 -27.95
CA ALA A 642 3.34 -25.37 -28.14
C ALA A 642 2.78 -26.18 -26.96
N ASP A 643 2.89 -25.68 -25.73
CA ASP A 643 2.32 -26.33 -24.53
C ASP A 643 1.71 -25.31 -23.55
N PRO A 644 0.56 -24.71 -23.90
CA PRO A 644 0.02 -23.53 -23.22
C PRO A 644 -0.56 -23.81 -21.85
N LEU A 645 -0.82 -25.08 -21.50
CA LEU A 645 -1.37 -25.45 -20.20
C LEU A 645 -0.27 -25.85 -19.21
N ALA A 646 0.61 -26.79 -19.58
CA ALA A 646 1.61 -27.30 -18.64
C ALA A 646 2.71 -26.27 -18.36
N LEU A 647 3.19 -25.55 -19.38
CA LEU A 647 4.19 -24.50 -19.19
C LEU A 647 3.64 -23.35 -18.34
N ASN A 648 2.39 -22.96 -18.55
CA ASN A 648 1.73 -21.95 -17.73
C ASN A 648 1.57 -22.40 -16.27
N ALA A 649 1.21 -23.66 -16.03
CA ALA A 649 1.12 -24.20 -14.67
C ALA A 649 2.49 -24.13 -13.96
N LYS A 650 3.57 -24.52 -14.66
CA LYS A 650 4.94 -24.46 -14.17
C LYS A 650 5.40 -23.05 -13.80
N LEU A 651 4.94 -22.00 -14.50
CA LEU A 651 5.23 -20.61 -14.12
C LEU A 651 4.76 -20.28 -12.68
N GLY A 652 3.79 -21.05 -12.19
CA GLY A 652 3.11 -20.90 -10.91
C GLY A 652 3.74 -21.59 -9.70
N ASP A 653 4.80 -22.38 -9.88
CA ASP A 653 5.40 -23.24 -8.85
C ASP A 653 5.78 -22.50 -7.55
N PHE A 654 6.03 -21.19 -7.64
CA PHE A 654 6.39 -20.33 -6.50
C PHE A 654 5.39 -19.21 -6.24
N THR A 655 4.21 -19.23 -6.87
CA THR A 655 3.24 -18.13 -6.76
C THR A 655 1.83 -18.54 -6.35
N HIS A 656 1.31 -19.68 -6.84
CA HIS A 656 -0.11 -20.06 -6.68
C HIS A 656 -0.57 -20.08 -5.22
N PHE A 657 0.29 -20.56 -4.32
CA PHE A 657 -0.04 -20.69 -2.90
C PHE A 657 -0.36 -19.37 -2.20
N ALA A 658 0.12 -18.22 -2.69
CA ALA A 658 0.13 -17.00 -1.89
C ALA A 658 -1.28 -16.54 -1.49
N ASN A 659 -2.22 -16.39 -2.43
CA ASN A 659 -3.59 -16.00 -2.10
C ASN A 659 -4.39 -17.16 -1.45
N VAL A 660 -4.07 -18.40 -1.82
CA VAL A 660 -4.69 -19.61 -1.27
C VAL A 660 -4.43 -19.68 0.24
N LEU A 661 -3.23 -19.34 0.68
CA LEU A 661 -2.78 -19.41 2.07
C LEU A 661 -2.80 -18.06 2.80
N ASP A 662 -3.50 -17.07 2.24
CA ASP A 662 -3.67 -15.74 2.84
C ASP A 662 -2.36 -14.96 3.09
N LEU A 663 -1.42 -15.05 2.15
CA LEU A 663 -0.11 -14.42 2.20
C LEU A 663 -0.06 -13.12 1.37
N CYS A 664 0.83 -12.20 1.71
CA CYS A 664 1.20 -11.05 0.89
C CYS A 664 2.51 -11.32 0.14
N GLY A 665 2.85 -10.53 -0.88
CA GLY A 665 4.07 -10.76 -1.65
C GLY A 665 4.60 -9.55 -2.40
N MET A 666 5.89 -9.56 -2.72
CA MET A 666 6.55 -8.53 -3.51
C MET A 666 7.62 -9.13 -4.40
N ALA A 667 7.33 -9.16 -5.70
CA ALA A 667 8.32 -9.48 -6.71
C ALA A 667 9.25 -8.27 -6.90
N VAL A 668 10.55 -8.50 -6.86
CA VAL A 668 11.57 -7.48 -7.13
C VAL A 668 12.60 -8.00 -8.12
N PRO A 669 13.18 -7.11 -8.96
CA PRO A 669 14.35 -7.46 -9.77
C PRO A 669 15.53 -7.89 -8.89
N ALA A 670 16.15 -9.01 -9.23
CA ALA A 670 17.22 -9.62 -8.44
C ALA A 670 18.51 -9.87 -9.24
N GLY A 671 18.52 -9.56 -10.53
CA GLY A 671 19.70 -9.66 -11.39
C GLY A 671 19.32 -9.76 -12.86
N MET A 672 20.33 -9.91 -13.70
CA MET A 672 20.19 -10.23 -15.12
C MET A 672 20.92 -11.54 -15.41
N TYR A 673 20.50 -12.25 -16.45
CA TYR A 673 21.23 -13.40 -16.97
C TYR A 673 21.24 -13.38 -18.49
N GLU A 674 22.28 -13.97 -19.08
CA GLU A 674 22.36 -14.16 -20.52
C GLU A 674 21.67 -15.48 -20.88
N ASN A 675 20.75 -15.44 -21.85
CA ASN A 675 20.17 -16.67 -22.38
C ASN A 675 21.09 -17.31 -23.44
N GLU A 676 20.77 -18.51 -23.92
CA GLU A 676 21.56 -19.22 -24.94
C GLU A 676 21.71 -18.43 -26.26
N GLY A 677 20.81 -17.48 -26.53
CA GLY A 677 20.84 -16.59 -27.70
C GLY A 677 21.61 -15.28 -27.49
N GLY A 678 22.24 -15.07 -26.32
CA GLY A 678 22.99 -13.85 -26.00
C GLY A 678 22.15 -12.65 -25.54
N GLU A 679 20.84 -12.81 -25.34
CA GLU A 679 19.99 -11.74 -24.80
C GLU A 679 20.13 -11.64 -23.28
N GLN A 680 20.23 -10.43 -22.75
CA GLN A 680 20.23 -10.15 -21.31
C GLN A 680 18.78 -10.08 -20.80
N LEU A 681 18.37 -11.08 -20.03
CA LEU A 681 17.03 -11.21 -19.48
C LEU A 681 16.99 -10.98 -17.97
N PRO A 682 15.88 -10.45 -17.43
CA PRO A 682 15.76 -10.20 -16.00
C PRO A 682 15.50 -11.48 -15.22
N PHE A 683 16.09 -11.56 -14.03
CA PHE A 683 15.74 -12.51 -13.00
C PHE A 683 15.08 -11.77 -11.82
N GLY A 684 14.01 -12.35 -11.27
CA GLY A 684 13.27 -11.77 -10.15
C GLY A 684 13.04 -12.78 -9.03
N VAL A 685 13.01 -12.27 -7.80
CA VAL A 685 12.63 -13.01 -6.59
C VAL A 685 11.38 -12.40 -5.99
N THR A 686 10.60 -13.22 -5.28
CA THR A 686 9.43 -12.75 -4.53
C THR A 686 9.70 -12.89 -3.04
N PHE A 687 9.53 -11.78 -2.33
CA PHE A 687 9.44 -11.73 -0.87
C PHE A 687 7.99 -12.02 -0.48
N VAL A 688 7.73 -13.15 0.17
CA VAL A 688 6.39 -13.58 0.61
C VAL A 688 6.25 -13.39 2.11
N GLY A 689 5.22 -12.67 2.55
CA GLY A 689 4.92 -12.42 3.96
C GLY A 689 3.62 -13.10 4.40
N GLY A 690 3.48 -13.31 5.72
CA GLY A 690 2.22 -13.70 6.33
C GLY A 690 1.10 -12.67 6.12
N SER A 691 -0.14 -13.06 6.39
CA SER A 691 -1.30 -12.16 6.36
C SER A 691 -1.05 -10.91 7.21
N GLY A 692 -1.17 -9.72 6.63
CA GLY A 692 -0.92 -8.43 7.28
C GLY A 692 0.55 -8.03 7.41
N TYR A 693 1.49 -8.81 6.87
CA TYR A 693 2.93 -8.49 6.94
C TYR A 693 3.40 -7.61 5.77
N ASP A 694 2.49 -6.92 5.08
CA ASP A 694 2.76 -6.06 3.92
C ASP A 694 3.93 -5.08 4.16
N GLY A 695 3.88 -4.32 5.27
CA GLY A 695 4.94 -3.40 5.66
C GLY A 695 6.29 -4.09 5.84
N LYS A 696 6.31 -5.30 6.40
CA LYS A 696 7.51 -6.11 6.64
C LYS A 696 8.20 -6.45 5.32
N VAL A 697 7.38 -6.91 4.38
CA VAL A 697 7.84 -7.27 3.04
C VAL A 697 8.44 -6.04 2.37
N PHE A 698 7.80 -4.87 2.46
CA PHE A 698 8.39 -3.64 1.92
C PHE A 698 9.69 -3.24 2.59
N ASP A 699 9.80 -3.32 3.91
CA ASP A 699 11.00 -2.90 4.63
C ASP A 699 12.18 -3.78 4.26
N ILE A 700 12.01 -5.11 4.26
CA ILE A 700 13.07 -6.06 3.92
C ILE A 700 13.41 -6.01 2.42
N ALA A 701 12.43 -5.92 1.53
CA ALA A 701 12.66 -5.81 0.09
C ALA A 701 13.38 -4.50 -0.27
N ARG A 702 13.13 -3.40 0.45
CA ARG A 702 13.84 -2.13 0.24
C ARG A 702 15.33 -2.23 0.61
N GLU A 703 15.65 -2.97 1.66
CA GLU A 703 17.05 -3.21 2.03
C GLU A 703 17.76 -4.13 1.04
N PHE A 704 17.05 -5.15 0.53
CA PHE A 704 17.55 -5.93 -0.59
C PHE A 704 17.86 -5.03 -1.79
N GLU A 705 16.91 -4.19 -2.22
CA GLU A 705 17.05 -3.26 -3.35
C GLU A 705 18.26 -2.32 -3.19
N ARG A 706 18.51 -1.81 -1.97
CA ARG A 706 19.68 -0.96 -1.63
C ARG A 706 21.00 -1.72 -1.60
N THR A 707 20.98 -2.99 -1.26
CA THR A 707 22.17 -3.84 -1.14
C THR A 707 22.53 -4.41 -2.51
N ALA A 708 23.08 -3.62 -3.44
CA ALA A 708 23.57 -4.12 -4.72
C ALA A 708 24.94 -4.82 -4.56
#